data_AF-A0A964Z948-F1
#
_entry.id   AF-A0A964Z948-F1
#
_cell.length_a   1.000
_cell.length_b   1.000
_cell.length_c   1.000
_cell.angle_alpha   90.00
_cell.angle_beta   90.00
_cell.angle_gamma   90.00
#
_symmetry.space_group_name_H-M   'P 1'
#
loop_
_entity.id
_entity.type
_entity.pdbx_description
1 polymer ?
#
loop_
_entity_poly.entity_id
_entity_poly.type
_entity_poly.pdbx_seq_one_letter_code
_entity_poly.pdbx_strand_id
1 'polypeptide(L)'
;MIDYIKRNYPEDFNDFTESSEFIALIDLIAFFGQSLAFRADLNARENFIDTAERRDSILKLARLVSYNPKRNIASSGYLKIDSVTTTELIYDSDGNDLSTLNVNWNDASNENWLEQFTAIVNASIVSTQSIGKPGNRNTINGIRVEEYGINITRDVVPVYRFTSSVDNQDMTFEVVSPTSIGKNYIYEINPDIGNVFNFLYMNDGLGNSSNNTGYFLYFKQGELKNLDFNVDEVVPNKVINIDVNNINNNDTWLYSLDSSNRTDGLWTSTPAVSGVNVIYNKSDSNRNIYQINSRSNDQISLVFGDGVFTNLPSGPFRLYYRTSNGLTYKITPDEMQGVEIAFDYISKIGRVETITFRASLRYTVANASARESADSIKQKAPQQYYTQNRMVTGEDYNILPYTNYSSILKVKSVNRTSSGLSRYLDILDTTGKYSSTNIFGADGVLYKEEAIDKLAFSFSNQYDIQAIISNIVEGQILRSKEILHYYYNQAAEKYLPTVSLDAAEMINGETYTIESLGTTTFTNFGASANAVGLKFVAVNVGTKDSRHNVTSLIFDNKLVYNFSNTPTPYNPTLELMVGDKIFLRVTTPGYPLWIKTSNTIGSNDAISWQGLIFNNGTDNGTIAWDTTGVLGNTETVRTFYYVSQYNASMSGIINVRSYGTGKVKKDITWTLSTVGDSTSTGYFSVNKQPISPKKNRQGDIYENFFLCEVGALLKFTAPSNYYFNSVNNLVPGSPQSVDDKLEIYTTITTIRGDGMNNGAGNLPTGIGPISTNLKIPTGAILSAVIPKFNNRLPDYVKSRMVTNIGNYKTFGLRYVTDVIPTGTNTFYDSNSEDTVTWPGWDVIETGLEYDPKVIMTFYYDARSENFIIENK
;
A
#
# COMPACT_ATOMS: atom_id res chain seq x y z
N MET A 1 22.05 -3.38 -69.71
CA MET A 1 23.06 -4.35 -70.18
C MET A 1 23.62 -3.98 -71.55
N ILE A 2 22.78 -3.73 -72.55
CA ILE A 2 23.21 -3.28 -73.89
C ILE A 2 24.13 -2.04 -73.81
N ASP A 3 23.74 -1.01 -73.07
CA ASP A 3 24.57 0.20 -72.90
C ASP A 3 25.91 -0.07 -72.21
N TYR A 4 25.96 -1.08 -71.33
CA TYR A 4 27.20 -1.49 -70.67
C TYR A 4 28.16 -2.15 -71.69
N ILE A 5 27.64 -3.00 -72.58
CA ILE A 5 28.44 -3.63 -73.64
C ILE A 5 28.93 -2.56 -74.63
N LYS A 6 28.03 -1.68 -75.09
CA LYS A 6 28.38 -0.55 -75.97
C LYS A 6 29.50 0.32 -75.41
N ARG A 7 29.56 0.49 -74.09
CA ARG A 7 30.55 1.35 -73.42
C ARG A 7 31.88 0.66 -73.13
N ASN A 8 31.86 -0.60 -72.71
CA ASN A 8 33.06 -1.30 -72.21
C ASN A 8 33.69 -2.24 -73.25
N TYR A 9 32.92 -2.68 -74.25
CA TYR A 9 33.38 -3.54 -75.34
C TYR A 9 32.98 -2.98 -76.72
N PRO A 10 33.21 -1.67 -77.00
CA PRO A 10 32.79 -1.05 -78.26
C PRO A 10 33.50 -1.64 -79.49
N GLU A 11 34.73 -2.13 -79.32
CA GLU A 11 35.57 -2.66 -80.40
C GLU A 11 35.33 -4.15 -80.67
N ASP A 12 34.84 -4.90 -79.68
CA ASP A 12 34.63 -6.35 -79.79
C ASP A 12 33.24 -6.71 -80.32
N PHE A 13 32.25 -5.83 -80.15
CA PHE A 13 30.87 -6.06 -80.60
C PHE A 13 30.16 -4.76 -80.99
N ASN A 14 29.69 -4.67 -82.23
CA ASN A 14 29.08 -3.47 -82.80
C ASN A 14 27.71 -3.69 -83.49
N ASP A 15 27.20 -4.93 -83.56
CA ASP A 15 25.91 -5.25 -84.17
C ASP A 15 24.78 -5.31 -83.13
N PHE A 16 23.98 -4.24 -83.05
CA PHE A 16 22.85 -4.15 -82.12
C PHE A 16 21.50 -4.24 -82.82
N THR A 17 21.43 -4.86 -84.00
CA THR A 17 20.16 -5.07 -84.71
C THR A 17 19.29 -6.09 -83.98
N GLU A 18 17.98 -5.83 -83.87
CA GLU A 18 17.05 -6.67 -83.09
C GLU A 18 16.98 -8.13 -83.60
N SER A 19 17.30 -8.37 -84.87
CA SER A 19 17.33 -9.70 -85.48
C SER A 19 18.65 -10.46 -85.29
N SER A 20 19.65 -9.86 -84.63
CA SER A 20 20.98 -10.48 -84.46
C SER A 20 20.93 -11.65 -83.47
N GLU A 21 21.54 -12.78 -83.82
CA GLU A 21 21.61 -13.96 -82.94
C GLU A 21 22.33 -13.64 -81.61
N PHE A 22 23.30 -12.73 -81.63
CA PHE A 22 23.99 -12.28 -80.41
C PHE A 22 23.10 -11.44 -79.50
N ILE A 23 22.14 -10.69 -80.05
CA ILE A 23 21.15 -9.97 -79.24
C ILE A 23 20.22 -10.95 -78.52
N ALA A 24 19.87 -12.09 -79.14
CA ALA A 24 19.13 -13.16 -78.47
C ALA A 24 19.93 -13.81 -77.33
N LEU A 25 21.25 -13.97 -77.46
CA LEU A 25 22.12 -14.43 -76.37
C LEU A 25 22.24 -13.40 -75.25
N ILE A 26 22.35 -12.11 -75.58
CA ILE A 26 22.36 -11.01 -74.58
C ILE A 26 21.03 -10.97 -73.83
N ASP A 27 19.90 -11.20 -74.51
CA ASP A 27 18.58 -11.27 -73.89
C ASP A 27 18.49 -12.46 -72.91
N LEU A 28 19.01 -13.63 -73.29
CA LEU A 28 19.10 -14.79 -72.37
C LEU A 28 19.95 -14.50 -71.13
N ILE A 29 21.10 -13.82 -71.29
CA ILE A 29 21.94 -13.42 -70.16
C ILE A 29 21.24 -12.35 -69.31
N ALA A 30 20.52 -11.41 -69.93
CA ALA A 30 19.74 -10.40 -69.24
C ALA A 30 18.61 -11.04 -68.43
N PHE A 31 17.92 -12.04 -68.98
CA PHE A 31 16.91 -12.83 -68.30
C PHE A 31 17.49 -13.58 -67.09
N PHE A 32 18.64 -14.24 -67.25
CA PHE A 32 19.35 -14.88 -66.14
C PHE A 32 19.78 -13.86 -65.07
N GLY A 33 20.32 -12.71 -65.50
CA GLY A 33 20.71 -11.60 -64.64
C GLY A 33 19.53 -11.03 -63.85
N GLN A 34 18.35 -10.88 -64.48
CA GLN A 34 17.12 -10.47 -63.81
C GLN A 34 16.67 -11.51 -62.78
N SER A 35 16.73 -12.80 -63.11
CA SER A 35 16.39 -13.86 -62.15
C SER A 35 17.33 -13.88 -60.94
N LEU A 36 18.63 -13.64 -61.13
CA LEU A 36 19.59 -13.54 -60.02
C LEU A 36 19.35 -12.27 -59.20
N ALA A 37 19.15 -11.12 -59.86
CA ALA A 37 18.86 -9.85 -59.20
C ALA A 37 17.58 -9.94 -58.35
N PHE A 38 16.52 -10.57 -58.85
CA PHE A 38 15.29 -10.82 -58.10
C PHE A 38 15.54 -11.68 -56.86
N ARG A 39 16.33 -12.76 -56.98
CA ARG A 39 16.70 -13.60 -55.83
C ARG A 39 17.55 -12.84 -54.81
N ALA A 40 18.47 -11.99 -55.27
CA ALA A 40 19.30 -11.16 -54.40
C ALA A 40 18.47 -10.11 -53.66
N ASP A 41 17.54 -9.43 -54.34
CA ASP A 41 16.61 -8.46 -53.74
C ASP A 41 15.70 -9.14 -52.70
N LEU A 42 15.10 -10.29 -53.04
CA LEU A 42 14.29 -11.06 -52.09
C LEU A 42 15.09 -11.45 -50.85
N ASN A 43 16.31 -11.99 -51.02
CA ASN A 43 17.18 -12.32 -49.89
C ASN A 43 17.55 -11.09 -49.05
N ALA A 44 17.78 -9.93 -49.68
CA ALA A 44 18.10 -8.69 -48.97
C ALA A 44 16.92 -8.18 -48.15
N ARG A 45 15.69 -8.22 -48.70
CA ARG A 45 14.47 -7.84 -47.98
C ARG A 45 14.17 -8.75 -46.79
N GLU A 46 14.45 -10.04 -46.92
CA GLU A 46 14.23 -11.03 -45.85
C GLU A 46 15.20 -10.89 -44.65
N ASN A 47 16.22 -10.04 -44.74
CA ASN A 47 17.21 -9.82 -43.67
C ASN A 47 16.83 -8.69 -42.69
N PHE A 48 15.88 -7.82 -43.03
CA PHE A 48 15.44 -6.73 -42.14
C PHE A 48 14.02 -6.97 -41.67
N ILE A 49 13.76 -6.76 -40.39
CA ILE A 49 12.47 -7.13 -39.78
C ILE A 49 11.28 -6.37 -40.40
N ASP A 50 11.50 -5.12 -40.79
CA ASP A 50 10.47 -4.27 -41.38
C ASP A 50 10.09 -4.74 -42.80
N THR A 51 11.07 -5.15 -43.61
CA THR A 51 10.88 -5.51 -45.03
C THR A 51 10.69 -7.01 -45.27
N ALA A 52 10.99 -7.89 -44.31
CA ALA A 52 10.79 -9.32 -44.46
C ALA A 52 9.31 -9.69 -44.62
N GLU A 53 8.95 -10.51 -45.61
CA GLU A 53 7.55 -10.91 -45.85
C GLU A 53 7.30 -12.34 -45.37
N ARG A 54 8.31 -13.23 -45.45
CA ARG A 54 8.13 -14.61 -45.00
C ARG A 54 8.09 -14.67 -43.48
N ARG A 55 7.02 -15.28 -42.94
CA ARG A 55 6.83 -15.46 -41.50
C ARG A 55 8.03 -16.12 -40.83
N ASP A 56 8.65 -17.14 -41.44
CA ASP A 56 9.82 -17.80 -40.86
C ASP A 56 11.01 -16.86 -40.66
N SER A 57 11.25 -15.94 -41.60
CA SER A 57 12.31 -14.93 -41.47
C SER A 57 11.96 -13.94 -40.35
N ILE A 58 10.72 -13.47 -40.30
CA ILE A 58 10.23 -12.59 -39.22
C ILE A 58 10.39 -13.26 -37.84
N LEU A 59 10.05 -14.55 -37.71
CA LEU A 59 10.22 -15.29 -36.45
C LEU A 59 11.70 -15.42 -36.05
N LYS A 60 12.60 -15.62 -37.02
CA LYS A 60 14.05 -15.69 -36.75
C LYS A 60 14.61 -14.31 -36.35
N LEU A 61 14.22 -13.24 -37.04
CA LEU A 61 14.64 -11.87 -36.74
C LEU A 61 14.09 -11.38 -35.39
N ALA A 62 12.84 -11.72 -35.07
CA ALA A 62 12.26 -11.48 -33.75
C ALA A 62 13.07 -12.16 -32.64
N ARG A 63 13.49 -13.41 -32.86
CA ARG A 63 14.33 -14.15 -31.90
C ARG A 63 15.72 -13.53 -31.74
N LEU A 64 16.30 -12.94 -32.80
CA LEU A 64 17.58 -12.22 -32.71
C LEU A 64 17.51 -11.07 -31.69
N VAL A 65 16.36 -10.39 -31.60
CA VAL A 65 16.11 -9.32 -30.63
C VAL A 65 15.46 -9.82 -29.33
N SER A 66 15.59 -11.12 -29.03
CA SER A 66 15.07 -11.78 -27.81
C SER A 66 13.55 -11.66 -27.61
N TYR A 67 12.81 -11.50 -28.71
CA TYR A 67 11.35 -11.60 -28.71
C TYR A 67 10.92 -12.98 -29.20
N ASN A 68 10.11 -13.69 -28.42
CA ASN A 68 9.52 -14.98 -28.83
C ASN A 68 8.03 -14.79 -29.15
N PRO A 69 7.65 -14.77 -30.43
CA PRO A 69 6.25 -14.62 -30.82
C PRO A 69 5.37 -15.72 -30.25
N LYS A 70 4.20 -15.32 -29.76
CA LYS A 70 3.24 -16.26 -29.18
C LYS A 70 2.50 -17.04 -30.25
N ARG A 71 2.33 -18.34 -29.99
CA ARG A 71 1.45 -19.23 -30.75
C ARG A 71 0.00 -18.99 -30.35
N ASN A 72 -0.91 -19.73 -30.96
CA ASN A 72 -2.31 -19.74 -30.53
C ASN A 72 -2.49 -20.12 -29.05
N ILE A 73 -3.49 -19.53 -28.41
CA ILE A 73 -3.92 -19.82 -27.04
C ILE A 73 -5.32 -20.44 -27.14
N ALA A 74 -5.47 -21.67 -26.65
CA ALA A 74 -6.75 -22.37 -26.62
C ALA A 74 -7.74 -21.70 -25.66
N SER A 75 -9.03 -21.78 -25.96
CA SER A 75 -10.07 -21.41 -24.99
C SER A 75 -10.01 -22.34 -23.78
N SER A 76 -10.20 -21.79 -22.58
CA SER A 76 -10.32 -22.58 -21.36
C SER A 76 -11.29 -21.96 -20.37
N GLY A 77 -11.98 -22.79 -19.59
CA GLY A 77 -12.97 -22.35 -18.63
C GLY A 77 -13.50 -23.47 -17.75
N TYR A 78 -14.56 -23.18 -17.00
CA TYR A 78 -15.17 -24.12 -16.06
C TYR A 78 -16.60 -24.45 -16.48
N LEU A 79 -16.92 -25.74 -16.53
CA LEU A 79 -18.28 -26.24 -16.66
C LEU A 79 -18.82 -26.57 -15.28
N LYS A 80 -19.96 -25.98 -14.90
CA LYS A 80 -20.65 -26.30 -13.64
C LYS A 80 -21.37 -27.63 -13.83
N ILE A 81 -21.19 -28.56 -12.89
CA ILE A 81 -21.90 -29.83 -12.86
C ILE A 81 -23.35 -29.55 -12.45
N ASP A 82 -24.28 -29.91 -13.33
CA ASP A 82 -25.71 -29.73 -13.15
C ASP A 82 -26.36 -30.97 -12.54
N SER A 83 -25.90 -32.16 -12.92
CA SER A 83 -26.37 -33.41 -12.35
C SER A 83 -25.30 -34.50 -12.37
N VAL A 84 -25.51 -35.51 -11.54
CA VAL A 84 -24.65 -36.68 -11.40
C VAL A 84 -25.46 -37.97 -11.44
N THR A 85 -24.89 -39.00 -12.07
CA THR A 85 -25.37 -40.38 -12.08
C THR A 85 -24.20 -41.33 -11.85
N THR A 86 -24.45 -42.51 -11.29
CA THR A 86 -23.43 -43.57 -11.13
C THR A 86 -24.00 -44.95 -11.44
N THR A 87 -23.14 -45.89 -11.83
CA THR A 87 -23.50 -47.32 -11.95
C THR A 87 -23.36 -48.08 -10.63
N GLU A 88 -22.67 -47.51 -9.63
CA GLU A 88 -22.46 -48.14 -8.33
C GLU A 88 -23.75 -48.19 -7.52
N LEU A 89 -24.01 -49.34 -6.87
CA LEU A 89 -25.11 -49.52 -5.92
C LEU A 89 -24.80 -48.78 -4.61
N ILE A 90 -25.42 -47.61 -4.43
CA ILE A 90 -25.27 -46.72 -3.27
C ILE A 90 -26.67 -46.44 -2.72
N TYR A 91 -26.82 -46.43 -1.39
CA TYR A 91 -28.10 -46.13 -0.76
C TYR A 91 -28.06 -44.75 -0.09
N ASP A 92 -29.16 -44.00 -0.17
CA ASP A 92 -29.36 -42.78 0.62
C ASP A 92 -29.72 -43.09 2.09
N SER A 93 -29.89 -42.06 2.90
CA SER A 93 -30.29 -42.19 4.31
C SER A 93 -31.66 -42.85 4.52
N ASP A 94 -32.53 -42.84 3.51
CA ASP A 94 -33.86 -43.43 3.52
C ASP A 94 -33.87 -44.88 2.98
N GLY A 95 -32.72 -45.37 2.51
CA GLY A 95 -32.53 -46.72 1.99
C GLY A 95 -32.91 -46.89 0.52
N ASN A 96 -33.10 -45.80 -0.23
CA ASN A 96 -33.34 -45.85 -1.67
C ASN A 96 -32.03 -46.06 -2.42
N ASP A 97 -32.07 -46.86 -3.49
CA ASP A 97 -30.93 -47.07 -4.38
C ASP A 97 -30.72 -45.85 -5.30
N LEU A 98 -29.49 -45.34 -5.33
CA LEU A 98 -29.04 -44.21 -6.13
C LEU A 98 -28.37 -44.64 -7.44
N SER A 99 -28.21 -45.95 -7.68
CA SER A 99 -27.68 -46.45 -8.94
C SER A 99 -28.57 -46.01 -10.11
N THR A 100 -27.96 -45.50 -11.17
CA THR A 100 -28.61 -44.95 -12.38
C THR A 100 -29.56 -43.77 -12.17
N LEU A 101 -29.76 -43.32 -10.92
CA LEU A 101 -30.60 -42.17 -10.60
C LEU A 101 -29.88 -40.87 -10.98
N ASN A 102 -30.55 -40.01 -11.76
CA ASN A 102 -30.03 -38.69 -12.08
C ASN A 102 -30.38 -37.69 -10.97
N VAL A 103 -29.38 -37.30 -10.19
CA VAL A 103 -29.51 -36.35 -9.08
C VAL A 103 -29.06 -34.97 -9.55
N ASN A 104 -29.97 -33.99 -9.55
CA ASN A 104 -29.67 -32.62 -9.96
C ASN A 104 -29.10 -31.80 -8.79
N TRP A 105 -28.17 -30.90 -9.09
CA TRP A 105 -27.64 -29.92 -8.14
C TRP A 105 -28.71 -28.85 -7.84
N ASN A 106 -28.93 -28.56 -6.56
CA ASN A 106 -29.88 -27.54 -6.10
C ASN A 106 -31.31 -27.76 -6.62
N ASP A 107 -31.78 -29.00 -6.57
CA ASP A 107 -33.12 -29.38 -6.98
C ASP A 107 -34.15 -29.01 -5.91
N ALA A 108 -35.09 -28.12 -6.26
CA ALA A 108 -36.15 -27.71 -5.33
C ALA A 108 -37.24 -28.78 -5.13
N SER A 109 -37.29 -29.81 -5.99
CA SER A 109 -38.29 -30.89 -5.92
C SER A 109 -37.84 -32.11 -5.13
N ASN A 110 -36.55 -32.20 -4.77
CA ASN A 110 -35.97 -33.30 -4.02
C ASN A 110 -35.25 -32.77 -2.77
N GLU A 111 -35.86 -32.83 -1.58
CA GLU A 111 -35.26 -32.30 -0.36
C GLU A 111 -33.92 -32.98 0.02
N ASN A 112 -33.71 -34.22 -0.41
CA ASN A 112 -32.51 -35.02 -0.15
C ASN A 112 -31.41 -34.83 -1.21
N TRP A 113 -31.60 -33.95 -2.21
CA TRP A 113 -30.70 -33.83 -3.35
C TRP A 113 -29.22 -33.67 -2.96
N LEU A 114 -28.93 -32.93 -1.89
CA LEU A 114 -27.55 -32.64 -1.48
C LEU A 114 -26.88 -33.88 -0.89
N GLU A 115 -27.61 -34.64 -0.09
CA GLU A 115 -27.11 -35.90 0.49
C GLU A 115 -26.83 -36.89 -0.64
N GLN A 116 -27.80 -37.10 -1.53
CA GLN A 116 -27.67 -38.03 -2.65
C GLN A 116 -26.52 -37.65 -3.59
N PHE A 117 -26.40 -36.35 -3.92
CA PHE A 117 -25.32 -35.85 -4.77
C PHE A 117 -23.96 -36.07 -4.13
N THR A 118 -23.82 -35.75 -2.84
CA THR A 118 -22.55 -35.92 -2.13
C THR A 118 -22.22 -37.39 -1.87
N ALA A 119 -23.21 -38.27 -1.67
CA ALA A 119 -23.01 -39.71 -1.54
C ALA A 119 -22.42 -40.31 -2.82
N ILE A 120 -22.99 -39.99 -3.98
CA ILE A 120 -22.49 -40.44 -5.29
C ILE A 120 -21.06 -39.92 -5.54
N VAL A 121 -20.83 -38.62 -5.32
CA VAL A 121 -19.49 -38.05 -5.52
C VAL A 121 -18.46 -38.68 -4.55
N ASN A 122 -18.83 -38.87 -3.27
CA ASN A 122 -17.97 -39.48 -2.26
C ASN A 122 -17.58 -40.93 -2.55
N ALA A 123 -18.36 -41.65 -3.36
CA ALA A 123 -18.02 -43.00 -3.79
C ALA A 123 -16.96 -43.00 -4.89
N SER A 124 -16.98 -42.00 -5.77
CA SER A 124 -16.06 -41.87 -6.90
C SER A 124 -14.66 -41.33 -6.56
N ILE A 125 -14.53 -40.57 -5.47
CA ILE A 125 -13.28 -39.92 -5.09
C ILE A 125 -12.30 -40.85 -4.38
N VAL A 126 -11.01 -40.47 -4.37
CA VAL A 126 -9.94 -41.19 -3.69
C VAL A 126 -10.23 -41.36 -2.19
N SER A 127 -9.91 -42.53 -1.63
CA SER A 127 -10.28 -42.93 -0.26
C SER A 127 -9.72 -42.05 0.85
N THR A 128 -8.68 -41.25 0.58
CA THR A 128 -8.10 -40.30 1.54
C THR A 128 -8.89 -39.00 1.67
N GLN A 129 -9.78 -38.74 0.71
CA GLN A 129 -10.63 -37.55 0.62
C GLN A 129 -12.10 -37.90 0.92
N SER A 130 -12.85 -36.89 1.33
CA SER A 130 -14.31 -36.93 1.48
C SER A 130 -14.82 -35.51 1.26
N ILE A 131 -16.08 -35.32 0.83
CA ILE A 131 -16.67 -33.97 0.75
C ILE A 131 -16.51 -33.26 2.10
N GLY A 132 -15.92 -32.06 2.08
CA GLY A 132 -15.51 -31.28 3.26
C GLY A 132 -14.03 -31.44 3.66
N LYS A 133 -13.36 -32.50 3.19
CA LYS A 133 -11.92 -32.78 3.36
C LYS A 133 -11.25 -32.94 1.98
N PRO A 134 -11.00 -31.83 1.26
CA PRO A 134 -10.39 -31.86 -0.06
C PRO A 134 -8.90 -32.21 -0.03
N GLY A 135 -8.35 -32.59 -1.18
CA GLY A 135 -6.90 -32.80 -1.34
C GLY A 135 -6.11 -31.51 -1.29
N ASN A 136 -6.70 -30.42 -1.77
CA ASN A 136 -6.15 -29.07 -1.67
C ASN A 136 -7.29 -28.05 -1.50
N ARG A 137 -6.99 -26.94 -0.81
CA ARG A 137 -7.93 -25.83 -0.61
C ARG A 137 -7.19 -24.52 -0.80
N ASN A 138 -7.73 -23.63 -1.63
CA ASN A 138 -7.20 -22.29 -1.86
C ASN A 138 -8.34 -21.26 -1.97
N THR A 139 -8.03 -19.97 -1.85
CA THR A 139 -8.99 -18.88 -2.11
C THR A 139 -8.49 -18.03 -3.26
N ILE A 140 -9.24 -18.03 -4.38
CA ILE A 140 -8.87 -17.34 -5.61
C ILE A 140 -9.93 -16.29 -5.92
N ASN A 141 -9.53 -15.02 -6.01
CA ASN A 141 -10.44 -13.88 -6.25
C ASN A 141 -11.62 -13.81 -5.27
N GLY A 142 -11.41 -14.20 -4.01
CA GLY A 142 -12.44 -14.21 -2.96
C GLY A 142 -13.39 -15.42 -3.00
N ILE A 143 -13.24 -16.33 -3.97
CA ILE A 143 -13.99 -17.58 -4.06
C ILE A 143 -13.16 -18.70 -3.44
N ARG A 144 -13.75 -19.48 -2.53
CA ARG A 144 -13.09 -20.65 -1.96
C ARG A 144 -13.13 -21.79 -2.98
N VAL A 145 -11.96 -22.32 -3.33
CA VAL A 145 -11.77 -23.42 -4.29
C VAL A 145 -11.21 -24.63 -3.55
N GLU A 146 -11.87 -25.77 -3.71
CA GLU A 146 -11.48 -27.06 -3.14
C GLU A 146 -11.27 -28.09 -4.26
N GLU A 147 -10.22 -28.89 -4.17
CA GLU A 147 -9.86 -29.89 -5.18
C GLU A 147 -10.17 -31.29 -4.67
N TYR A 148 -10.96 -32.05 -5.44
CA TYR A 148 -11.33 -33.43 -5.17
C TYR A 148 -10.89 -34.32 -6.32
N GLY A 149 -10.23 -35.43 -6.02
CA GLY A 149 -9.67 -36.35 -7.01
C GLY A 149 -10.52 -37.61 -7.17
N ILE A 150 -10.89 -37.95 -8.42
CA ILE A 150 -11.60 -39.19 -8.78
C ILE A 150 -10.61 -40.35 -8.83
N ASN A 151 -10.96 -41.49 -8.23
CA ASN A 151 -10.16 -42.71 -8.23
C ASN A 151 -10.27 -43.45 -9.57
N ILE A 152 -9.81 -42.82 -10.65
CA ILE A 152 -9.89 -43.37 -12.01
C ILE A 152 -9.14 -44.70 -12.15
N THR A 153 -9.45 -45.46 -13.21
CA THR A 153 -8.69 -46.66 -13.56
C THR A 153 -7.21 -46.36 -13.80
N ARG A 154 -6.34 -47.33 -13.52
CA ARG A 154 -4.89 -47.18 -13.72
C ARG A 154 -4.53 -47.16 -15.21
N ASP A 155 -3.33 -46.67 -15.51
CA ASP A 155 -2.72 -46.69 -16.85
C ASP A 155 -3.38 -45.82 -17.94
N VAL A 156 -4.19 -44.83 -17.55
CA VAL A 156 -4.74 -43.81 -18.47
C VAL A 156 -4.20 -42.42 -18.13
N VAL A 157 -4.15 -41.55 -19.14
CA VAL A 157 -3.95 -40.11 -18.94
C VAL A 157 -5.34 -39.49 -18.69
N PRO A 158 -5.56 -38.75 -17.60
CA PRO A 158 -6.87 -38.28 -17.16
C PRO A 158 -7.40 -37.10 -18.01
N VAL A 159 -7.76 -37.37 -19.26
CA VAL A 159 -8.24 -36.38 -20.23
C VAL A 159 -9.43 -36.93 -21.00
N TYR A 160 -10.56 -36.22 -20.95
CA TYR A 160 -11.85 -36.70 -21.47
C TYR A 160 -12.37 -35.75 -22.55
N ARG A 161 -12.60 -36.28 -23.75
CA ARG A 161 -13.03 -35.48 -24.91
C ARG A 161 -14.54 -35.23 -24.93
N PHE A 162 -14.94 -34.06 -25.40
CA PHE A 162 -16.32 -33.75 -25.76
C PHE A 162 -16.36 -32.77 -26.95
N THR A 163 -17.51 -32.67 -27.60
CA THR A 163 -17.74 -31.76 -28.72
C THR A 163 -18.87 -30.79 -28.39
N SER A 164 -18.72 -29.53 -28.79
CA SER A 164 -19.75 -28.49 -28.66
C SER A 164 -19.64 -27.54 -29.86
N SER A 165 -20.79 -27.01 -30.29
CA SER A 165 -20.88 -26.10 -31.42
C SER A 165 -20.77 -24.66 -30.92
N VAL A 166 -19.75 -23.93 -31.40
CA VAL A 166 -19.52 -22.51 -31.05
C VAL A 166 -19.59 -21.72 -32.35
N ASP A 167 -20.45 -20.70 -32.41
CA ASP A 167 -20.71 -19.92 -33.64
C ASP A 167 -21.02 -20.81 -34.87
N ASN A 168 -21.84 -21.85 -34.68
CA ASN A 168 -22.20 -22.88 -35.68
C ASN A 168 -21.01 -23.70 -36.23
N GLN A 169 -19.88 -23.73 -35.53
CA GLN A 169 -18.75 -24.61 -35.85
C GLN A 169 -18.56 -25.63 -34.74
N ASP A 170 -18.59 -26.92 -35.09
CA ASP A 170 -18.34 -28.00 -34.15
C ASP A 170 -16.86 -28.02 -33.77
N MET A 171 -16.58 -27.85 -32.48
CA MET A 171 -15.24 -27.83 -31.92
C MET A 171 -15.05 -28.97 -30.92
N THR A 172 -13.87 -29.59 -30.97
CA THR A 172 -13.44 -30.56 -29.97
C THR A 172 -12.81 -29.86 -28.77
N PHE A 173 -13.24 -30.26 -27.59
CA PHE A 173 -12.74 -29.84 -26.30
C PHE A 173 -12.34 -31.06 -25.47
N GLU A 174 -11.51 -30.84 -24.47
CA GLU A 174 -11.13 -31.84 -23.49
C GLU A 174 -11.32 -31.28 -22.08
N VAL A 175 -11.92 -32.09 -21.23
CA VAL A 175 -11.92 -31.88 -19.78
C VAL A 175 -10.62 -32.43 -19.22
N VAL A 176 -9.94 -31.58 -18.45
CA VAL A 176 -8.59 -31.79 -17.96
C VAL A 176 -8.55 -31.58 -16.44
N SER A 177 -7.63 -32.28 -15.78
CA SER A 177 -7.50 -32.23 -14.32
C SER A 177 -6.94 -30.86 -13.87
N PRO A 178 -7.69 -30.06 -13.09
CA PRO A 178 -7.25 -28.77 -12.58
C PRO A 178 -6.48 -28.89 -11.26
N THR A 179 -5.63 -27.90 -10.99
CA THR A 179 -5.02 -27.68 -9.68
C THR A 179 -4.70 -26.21 -9.45
N SER A 180 -4.62 -25.81 -8.18
CA SER A 180 -4.17 -24.50 -7.72
C SER A 180 -2.91 -24.60 -6.86
N ILE A 181 -2.28 -25.77 -6.76
CA ILE A 181 -1.07 -25.97 -5.94
C ILE A 181 0.06 -25.09 -6.45
N GLY A 182 0.63 -24.26 -5.57
CA GLY A 182 1.78 -23.40 -5.87
C GLY A 182 1.49 -22.20 -6.77
N LYS A 183 0.22 -21.93 -7.12
CA LYS A 183 -0.19 -20.78 -7.97
C LYS A 183 -1.45 -20.11 -7.41
N ASN A 184 -1.60 -18.80 -7.67
CA ASN A 184 -2.80 -18.03 -7.31
C ASN A 184 -3.91 -18.09 -8.37
N TYR A 185 -3.82 -19.05 -9.29
CA TYR A 185 -4.78 -19.28 -10.37
C TYR A 185 -4.86 -20.79 -10.62
N ILE A 186 -5.98 -21.25 -11.19
CA ILE A 186 -6.17 -22.65 -11.55
C ILE A 186 -5.47 -22.93 -12.88
N TYR A 187 -4.75 -24.05 -12.94
CA TYR A 187 -4.09 -24.54 -14.14
C TYR A 187 -4.25 -26.06 -14.28
N GLU A 188 -3.92 -26.59 -15.46
CA GLU A 188 -3.97 -28.03 -15.73
C GLU A 188 -2.76 -28.71 -15.08
N ILE A 189 -2.98 -29.81 -14.36
CA ILE A 189 -1.89 -30.66 -13.89
C ILE A 189 -1.15 -31.25 -15.09
N ASN A 190 0.17 -31.40 -14.98
CA ASN A 190 0.96 -31.95 -16.08
C ASN A 190 0.45 -33.36 -16.45
N PRO A 191 0.24 -33.66 -17.74
CA PRO A 191 -0.30 -34.94 -18.18
C PRO A 191 0.70 -36.06 -17.91
N ASP A 192 0.26 -37.06 -17.15
CA ASP A 192 1.03 -38.25 -16.87
C ASP A 192 0.09 -39.45 -16.73
N ILE A 193 0.62 -40.65 -16.98
CA ILE A 193 -0.13 -41.89 -16.87
C ILE A 193 -0.35 -42.21 -15.40
N GLY A 194 -1.59 -42.48 -15.01
CA GLY A 194 -1.94 -42.80 -13.61
C GLY A 194 -2.07 -41.58 -12.70
N ASN A 195 -2.01 -40.36 -13.24
CA ASN A 195 -2.39 -39.17 -12.49
C ASN A 195 -3.87 -39.20 -12.11
N VAL A 196 -4.20 -38.61 -10.97
CA VAL A 196 -5.58 -38.48 -10.51
C VAL A 196 -6.29 -37.39 -11.32
N PHE A 197 -7.55 -37.63 -11.69
CA PHE A 197 -8.40 -36.60 -12.28
C PHE A 197 -9.04 -35.77 -11.16
N ASN A 198 -8.71 -34.49 -11.08
CA ASN A 198 -9.32 -33.58 -10.12
C ASN A 198 -10.55 -32.90 -10.71
N PHE A 199 -11.50 -32.53 -9.87
CA PHE A 199 -12.54 -31.54 -10.14
C PHE A 199 -12.60 -30.56 -8.99
N LEU A 200 -13.26 -29.43 -9.23
CA LEU A 200 -13.28 -28.31 -8.29
C LEU A 200 -14.63 -28.24 -7.58
N TYR A 201 -14.62 -27.89 -6.31
CA TYR A 201 -15.78 -27.31 -5.64
C TYR A 201 -15.49 -25.85 -5.36
N MET A 202 -16.30 -24.95 -5.93
CA MET A 202 -16.19 -23.52 -5.71
C MET A 202 -17.33 -23.06 -4.81
N ASN A 203 -17.05 -22.10 -3.92
CA ASN A 203 -18.05 -21.48 -3.05
C ASN A 203 -17.77 -19.99 -2.87
N ASP A 204 -18.72 -19.17 -3.31
CA ASP A 204 -18.70 -17.70 -3.24
C ASP A 204 -19.49 -17.12 -2.06
N GLY A 205 -20.11 -17.97 -1.25
CA GLY A 205 -20.92 -17.57 -0.09
C GLY A 205 -22.34 -17.07 -0.42
N LEU A 206 -22.78 -17.12 -1.69
CA LEU A 206 -24.10 -16.65 -2.14
C LEU A 206 -25.15 -17.79 -2.24
N GLY A 207 -24.82 -18.99 -1.78
CA GLY A 207 -25.71 -20.16 -1.75
C GLY A 207 -25.64 -21.04 -3.00
N ASN A 208 -26.32 -22.19 -2.95
CA ASN A 208 -26.20 -23.27 -3.95
C ASN A 208 -26.73 -22.91 -5.35
N SER A 209 -27.65 -21.94 -5.42
CA SER A 209 -28.17 -21.39 -6.67
C SER A 209 -27.18 -20.48 -7.40
N SER A 210 -26.10 -20.03 -6.74
CA SER A 210 -25.12 -19.13 -7.37
C SER A 210 -24.37 -19.81 -8.52
N ASN A 211 -24.07 -19.05 -9.58
CA ASN A 211 -23.29 -19.53 -10.71
C ASN A 211 -21.86 -19.94 -10.34
N ASN A 212 -21.30 -19.38 -9.26
CA ASN A 212 -19.94 -19.68 -8.79
C ASN A 212 -19.90 -20.64 -7.60
N THR A 213 -21.05 -21.15 -7.15
CA THR A 213 -21.13 -22.16 -6.08
C THR A 213 -21.58 -23.50 -6.63
N GLY A 214 -20.81 -24.56 -6.35
CA GLY A 214 -21.06 -25.92 -6.80
C GLY A 214 -19.80 -26.65 -7.25
N TYR A 215 -19.97 -27.75 -7.99
CA TYR A 215 -18.88 -28.54 -8.54
C TYR A 215 -18.60 -28.16 -10.00
N PHE A 216 -17.32 -28.19 -10.40
CA PHE A 216 -16.88 -27.72 -11.70
C PHE A 216 -15.81 -28.62 -12.32
N LEU A 217 -15.91 -28.78 -13.63
CA LEU A 217 -14.92 -29.42 -14.48
C LEU A 217 -14.14 -28.35 -15.24
N TYR A 218 -12.82 -28.50 -15.32
CA TYR A 218 -11.97 -27.58 -16.08
C TYR A 218 -11.80 -28.11 -17.51
N PHE A 219 -12.09 -27.28 -18.51
CA PHE A 219 -11.99 -27.66 -19.91
C PHE A 219 -11.01 -26.77 -20.68
N LYS A 220 -10.47 -27.34 -21.75
CA LYS A 220 -9.65 -26.65 -22.74
C LYS A 220 -10.06 -27.06 -24.15
N GLN A 221 -9.93 -26.14 -25.09
CA GLN A 221 -10.15 -26.44 -26.50
C GLN A 221 -8.96 -27.19 -27.12
N GLY A 222 -9.25 -28.15 -27.98
CA GLY A 222 -8.26 -28.93 -28.72
C GLY A 222 -8.03 -30.31 -28.13
N GLU A 223 -7.06 -31.03 -28.72
CA GLU A 223 -6.76 -32.42 -28.41
C GLU A 223 -5.33 -32.55 -27.86
N LEU A 224 -5.15 -33.28 -26.76
CA LEU A 224 -3.84 -33.63 -26.23
C LEU A 224 -3.27 -34.81 -27.01
N LYS A 225 -2.05 -34.64 -27.52
CA LYS A 225 -1.30 -35.66 -28.25
C LYS A 225 0.05 -35.87 -27.60
N ASN A 226 0.67 -37.02 -27.89
CA ASN A 226 2.05 -37.30 -27.52
C ASN A 226 2.88 -37.64 -28.76
N LEU A 227 4.18 -37.40 -28.66
CA LEU A 227 5.18 -37.82 -29.63
C LEU A 227 6.42 -38.30 -28.89
N ASP A 228 6.83 -39.53 -29.20
CA ASP A 228 8.04 -40.14 -28.68
C ASP A 228 9.19 -39.95 -29.66
N PHE A 229 10.36 -39.60 -29.14
CA PHE A 229 11.59 -39.50 -29.92
C PHE A 229 12.79 -39.89 -29.06
N ASN A 230 13.89 -40.25 -29.70
CA ASN A 230 15.11 -40.69 -29.02
C ASN A 230 16.27 -39.74 -29.30
N VAL A 231 17.12 -39.52 -28.30
CA VAL A 231 18.34 -38.71 -28.39
C VAL A 231 19.56 -39.61 -28.16
N ASP A 232 20.07 -40.16 -29.26
CA ASP A 232 21.24 -41.06 -29.25
C ASP A 232 22.56 -40.33 -29.03
N GLU A 233 22.68 -39.12 -29.57
CA GLU A 233 23.91 -38.33 -29.50
C GLU A 233 23.77 -37.19 -28.48
N VAL A 234 24.54 -37.29 -27.40
CA VAL A 234 24.60 -36.30 -26.32
C VAL A 234 25.52 -35.15 -26.73
N VAL A 235 25.00 -34.23 -27.53
CA VAL A 235 25.73 -33.05 -28.01
C VAL A 235 25.20 -31.75 -27.37
N PRO A 236 26.08 -30.78 -27.04
CA PRO A 236 25.68 -29.44 -26.62
C PRO A 236 24.78 -28.72 -27.63
N ASN A 237 23.86 -27.89 -27.15
CA ASN A 237 22.97 -27.04 -27.96
C ASN A 237 22.13 -27.82 -28.99
N LYS A 238 21.73 -29.06 -28.65
CA LYS A 238 20.87 -29.88 -29.52
C LYS A 238 19.53 -29.18 -29.77
N VAL A 239 19.09 -29.20 -31.02
CA VAL A 239 17.76 -28.72 -31.43
C VAL A 239 16.96 -29.89 -32.02
N ILE A 240 15.75 -30.07 -31.53
CA ILE A 240 14.80 -31.09 -32.02
C ILE A 240 13.57 -30.39 -32.56
N ASN A 241 13.25 -30.66 -33.82
CA ASN A 241 12.12 -30.05 -34.51
C ASN A 241 10.87 -30.94 -34.40
N ILE A 242 9.77 -30.34 -33.97
CA ILE A 242 8.46 -30.99 -33.91
C ILE A 242 7.57 -30.36 -34.98
N ASP A 243 7.36 -31.10 -36.08
CA ASP A 243 6.70 -30.60 -37.30
C ASP A 243 5.18 -30.80 -37.27
N VAL A 244 4.57 -30.51 -36.11
CA VAL A 244 3.11 -30.59 -35.93
C VAL A 244 2.52 -29.19 -35.87
N ASN A 245 1.53 -28.93 -36.71
CA ASN A 245 0.89 -27.62 -36.81
C ASN A 245 -0.04 -27.35 -35.61
N ASN A 246 -0.24 -26.07 -35.31
CA ASN A 246 -1.20 -25.57 -34.32
C ASN A 246 -0.95 -26.04 -32.87
N ILE A 247 0.31 -26.32 -32.51
CA ILE A 247 0.68 -26.56 -31.11
C ILE A 247 0.46 -25.25 -30.34
N ASN A 248 -0.36 -25.31 -29.29
CA ASN A 248 -0.67 -24.11 -28.52
C ASN A 248 0.55 -23.57 -27.75
N ASN A 249 0.43 -22.35 -27.24
CA ASN A 249 1.55 -21.68 -26.58
C ASN A 249 1.92 -22.27 -25.22
N ASN A 250 0.94 -22.78 -24.45
CA ASN A 250 1.11 -23.06 -23.02
C ASN A 250 1.16 -24.55 -22.66
N ASP A 251 0.59 -25.44 -23.47
CA ASP A 251 0.38 -26.84 -23.12
C ASP A 251 1.40 -27.71 -23.86
N THR A 252 2.62 -27.72 -23.32
CA THR A 252 3.74 -28.53 -23.79
C THR A 252 4.52 -29.07 -22.59
N TRP A 253 4.69 -30.39 -22.52
CA TRP A 253 5.39 -31.06 -21.43
C TRP A 253 6.32 -32.12 -21.97
N LEU A 254 7.57 -32.12 -21.51
CA LEU A 254 8.61 -33.03 -21.99
C LEU A 254 9.04 -33.95 -20.85
N TYR A 255 8.96 -35.25 -21.07
CA TYR A 255 9.37 -36.28 -20.11
C TYR A 255 10.54 -37.08 -20.67
N SER A 256 11.54 -37.39 -19.85
CA SER A 256 12.44 -38.51 -20.12
C SER A 256 11.72 -39.83 -19.85
N LEU A 257 12.04 -40.85 -20.62
CA LEU A 257 11.48 -42.18 -20.49
C LEU A 257 12.51 -43.16 -19.88
N ASP A 258 12.03 -44.07 -19.05
CA ASP A 258 12.82 -45.19 -18.53
C ASP A 258 12.98 -46.31 -19.58
N SER A 259 13.70 -47.38 -19.22
CA SER A 259 13.89 -48.56 -20.07
C SER A 259 12.60 -49.34 -20.37
N SER A 260 11.49 -49.01 -19.70
CA SER A 260 10.16 -49.58 -19.90
C SER A 260 9.21 -48.62 -20.64
N ASN A 261 9.72 -47.53 -21.22
CA ASN A 261 8.96 -46.45 -21.87
C ASN A 261 7.92 -45.76 -20.97
N ARG A 262 8.16 -45.74 -19.65
CA ARG A 262 7.37 -44.98 -18.68
C ARG A 262 8.03 -43.63 -18.42
N THR A 263 7.23 -42.66 -18.02
CA THR A 263 7.67 -41.32 -17.63
C THR A 263 8.54 -41.40 -16.37
N ASP A 264 9.78 -40.92 -16.45
CA ASP A 264 10.75 -40.94 -15.35
C ASP A 264 10.96 -39.53 -14.77
N GLY A 265 11.22 -38.54 -15.62
CA GLY A 265 11.53 -37.17 -15.18
C GLY A 265 10.97 -36.08 -16.09
N LEU A 266 10.29 -35.10 -15.49
CA LEU A 266 9.78 -33.92 -16.19
C LEU A 266 10.90 -32.89 -16.42
N TRP A 267 11.07 -32.50 -17.68
CA TRP A 267 11.91 -31.37 -18.06
C TRP A 267 11.12 -30.06 -17.99
N THR A 268 11.76 -29.00 -17.50
CA THR A 268 11.11 -27.70 -17.30
C THR A 268 11.39 -26.76 -18.47
N SER A 269 10.34 -26.19 -19.06
CA SER A 269 10.50 -25.19 -20.12
C SER A 269 10.93 -23.83 -19.54
N THR A 270 11.97 -23.21 -20.10
CA THR A 270 12.39 -21.85 -19.73
C THR A 270 11.40 -20.82 -20.28
N PRO A 271 10.87 -19.89 -19.45
CA PRO A 271 10.04 -18.79 -19.94
C PRO A 271 10.79 -17.96 -20.96
N ALA A 272 10.12 -17.58 -22.05
CA ALA A 272 10.71 -16.75 -23.10
C ALA A 272 10.71 -15.26 -22.73
N VAL A 273 11.33 -14.94 -21.60
CA VAL A 273 11.47 -13.58 -21.07
C VAL A 273 12.86 -13.05 -21.44
N SER A 274 12.94 -11.77 -21.83
CA SER A 274 14.21 -11.16 -22.21
C SER A 274 15.23 -11.22 -21.06
N GLY A 275 16.36 -11.88 -21.31
CA GLY A 275 17.46 -12.05 -20.36
C GLY A 275 17.51 -13.39 -19.62
N VAL A 276 16.55 -14.31 -19.84
CA VAL A 276 16.61 -15.69 -19.34
C VAL A 276 16.50 -16.64 -20.53
N ASN A 277 17.55 -17.43 -20.77
CA ASN A 277 17.57 -18.47 -21.79
C ASN A 277 18.16 -19.76 -21.21
N VAL A 278 18.19 -20.83 -22.00
CA VAL A 278 18.74 -22.13 -21.56
C VAL A 278 20.22 -22.04 -21.14
N ILE A 279 20.94 -21.02 -21.63
CA ILE A 279 22.38 -20.80 -21.39
C ILE A 279 22.61 -19.93 -20.14
N TYR A 280 21.69 -19.02 -19.83
CA TYR A 280 21.79 -18.01 -18.79
C TYR A 280 20.53 -18.08 -17.93
N ASN A 281 20.47 -19.09 -17.07
CA ASN A 281 19.40 -19.30 -16.10
C ASN A 281 20.01 -19.37 -14.69
N LYS A 282 19.61 -18.46 -13.79
CA LYS A 282 20.08 -18.37 -12.40
C LYS A 282 19.28 -19.28 -11.43
N SER A 283 18.60 -20.31 -11.92
CA SER A 283 17.84 -21.22 -11.05
C SER A 283 18.73 -22.38 -10.57
N ASP A 284 19.28 -22.27 -9.36
CA ASP A 284 20.30 -23.16 -8.79
C ASP A 284 19.86 -24.62 -8.47
N SER A 285 18.60 -25.02 -8.70
CA SER A 285 18.11 -26.36 -8.26
C SER A 285 17.71 -27.33 -9.36
N ASN A 286 17.27 -26.87 -10.55
CA ASN A 286 16.83 -27.76 -11.64
C ASN A 286 17.66 -27.55 -12.91
N ARG A 287 18.41 -28.60 -13.31
CA ARG A 287 19.26 -28.60 -14.52
C ARG A 287 18.59 -29.25 -15.74
N ASN A 288 17.45 -29.93 -15.58
CA ASN A 288 16.69 -30.54 -16.68
C ASN A 288 15.76 -29.48 -17.30
N ILE A 289 16.35 -28.59 -18.10
CA ILE A 289 15.63 -27.46 -18.71
C ILE A 289 15.76 -27.46 -20.24
N TYR A 290 14.75 -26.90 -20.91
CA TYR A 290 14.72 -26.73 -22.36
C TYR A 290 13.99 -25.44 -22.75
N GLN A 291 14.22 -24.93 -23.95
CA GLN A 291 13.51 -23.78 -24.50
C GLN A 291 12.68 -24.18 -25.71
N ILE A 292 11.55 -23.50 -25.89
CA ILE A 292 10.64 -23.71 -27.00
C ILE A 292 10.70 -22.50 -27.93
N ASN A 293 11.15 -22.74 -29.16
CA ASN A 293 11.14 -21.74 -30.23
C ASN A 293 9.98 -22.02 -31.19
N SER A 294 9.11 -21.02 -31.38
CA SER A 294 7.99 -21.10 -32.31
C SER A 294 8.44 -20.98 -33.77
N ARG A 295 7.96 -21.85 -34.65
CA ARG A 295 8.18 -21.85 -36.11
C ARG A 295 6.89 -21.50 -36.86
N SER A 296 6.95 -21.40 -38.19
CA SER A 296 5.75 -21.23 -39.00
C SER A 296 4.71 -22.32 -38.69
N ASN A 297 3.43 -22.00 -38.88
CA ASN A 297 2.30 -22.88 -38.58
C ASN A 297 2.19 -23.36 -37.12
N ASP A 298 2.82 -22.64 -36.17
CA ASP A 298 2.80 -22.94 -34.72
C ASP A 298 3.49 -24.28 -34.40
N GLN A 299 4.37 -24.72 -35.31
CA GLN A 299 5.32 -25.79 -35.02
C GLN A 299 6.34 -25.30 -33.98
N ILE A 300 7.02 -26.24 -33.32
CA ILE A 300 7.99 -25.92 -32.27
C ILE A 300 9.34 -26.55 -32.54
N SER A 301 10.40 -25.92 -32.03
CA SER A 301 11.73 -26.50 -31.89
C SER A 301 12.10 -26.51 -30.41
N LEU A 302 12.45 -27.68 -29.90
CA LEU A 302 12.99 -27.88 -28.55
C LEU A 302 14.50 -27.62 -28.61
N VAL A 303 14.97 -26.64 -27.84
CA VAL A 303 16.38 -26.26 -27.75
C VAL A 303 16.91 -26.65 -26.37
N PHE A 304 17.95 -27.47 -26.35
CA PHE A 304 18.63 -27.91 -25.14
C PHE A 304 19.92 -27.10 -24.92
N GLY A 305 20.41 -27.10 -23.68
CA GLY A 305 21.58 -26.31 -23.29
C GLY A 305 22.92 -26.96 -23.64
N ASP A 306 23.98 -26.38 -23.10
CA ASP A 306 25.37 -26.72 -23.41
C ASP A 306 26.02 -27.70 -22.42
N GLY A 307 25.31 -28.07 -21.34
CA GLY A 307 25.83 -28.97 -20.30
C GLY A 307 26.51 -28.26 -19.12
N VAL A 308 26.73 -26.94 -19.19
CA VAL A 308 27.36 -26.17 -18.09
C VAL A 308 26.32 -25.82 -17.04
N PHE A 309 25.23 -25.18 -17.47
CA PHE A 309 24.12 -24.78 -16.59
C PHE A 309 22.93 -25.74 -16.67
N THR A 310 22.92 -26.64 -17.66
CA THR A 310 21.86 -27.63 -17.89
C THR A 310 22.44 -29.03 -17.91
N ASN A 311 21.59 -30.04 -17.86
CA ASN A 311 21.96 -31.40 -18.26
C ASN A 311 21.79 -31.52 -19.78
N LEU A 312 22.63 -32.34 -20.41
CA LEU A 312 22.49 -32.66 -21.83
C LEU A 312 21.39 -33.73 -22.00
N PRO A 313 20.53 -33.62 -23.02
CA PRO A 313 19.50 -34.61 -23.27
C PRO A 313 20.14 -35.93 -23.72
N SER A 314 19.64 -37.04 -23.21
CA SER A 314 20.13 -38.39 -23.54
C SER A 314 19.00 -39.40 -23.39
N GLY A 315 18.87 -40.31 -24.35
CA GLY A 315 17.90 -41.40 -24.30
C GLY A 315 16.51 -41.03 -24.83
N PRO A 316 15.49 -41.86 -24.52
CA PRO A 316 14.14 -41.70 -25.04
C PRO A 316 13.35 -40.61 -24.29
N PHE A 317 12.54 -39.86 -25.03
CA PHE A 317 11.70 -38.78 -24.55
C PHE A 317 10.28 -38.90 -25.07
N ARG A 318 9.31 -38.45 -24.26
CA ARG A 318 7.91 -38.23 -24.65
C ARG A 318 7.55 -36.78 -24.51
N LEU A 319 7.09 -36.17 -25.59
CA LEU A 319 6.52 -34.83 -25.59
C LEU A 319 5.00 -34.93 -25.61
N TYR A 320 4.33 -34.41 -24.59
CA TYR A 320 2.90 -34.11 -24.63
C TYR A 320 2.70 -32.69 -25.14
N TYR A 321 1.77 -32.50 -26.07
CA TYR A 321 1.41 -31.21 -26.62
C TYR A 321 -0.07 -31.15 -27.00
N ARG A 322 -0.68 -29.98 -26.87
CA ARG A 322 -2.08 -29.77 -27.28
C ARG A 322 -2.16 -29.05 -28.62
N THR A 323 -2.90 -29.65 -29.56
CA THR A 323 -3.24 -28.97 -30.83
C THR A 323 -4.60 -28.28 -30.70
N SER A 324 -4.62 -26.96 -30.86
CA SER A 324 -5.84 -26.14 -30.77
C SER A 324 -6.24 -25.57 -32.14
N ASN A 325 -7.46 -25.04 -32.27
CA ASN A 325 -7.98 -24.58 -33.57
C ASN A 325 -7.31 -23.30 -34.11
N GLY A 326 -6.64 -22.53 -33.23
CA GLY A 326 -5.94 -21.30 -33.62
C GLY A 326 -6.83 -20.11 -33.98
N LEU A 327 -8.10 -20.13 -33.56
CA LEU A 327 -9.07 -19.07 -33.82
C LEU A 327 -9.25 -18.15 -32.61
N THR A 328 -9.73 -16.93 -32.85
CA THR A 328 -10.19 -16.00 -31.80
C THR A 328 -11.71 -16.01 -31.79
N TYR A 329 -12.30 -16.45 -30.68
CA TYR A 329 -13.75 -16.58 -30.50
C TYR A 329 -14.11 -16.45 -29.02
N LYS A 330 -15.42 -16.36 -28.75
CA LYS A 330 -15.97 -16.44 -27.40
C LYS A 330 -17.01 -17.55 -27.35
N ILE A 331 -17.16 -18.18 -26.20
CA ILE A 331 -18.14 -19.22 -25.93
C ILE A 331 -19.15 -18.64 -24.95
N THR A 332 -20.40 -18.56 -25.36
CA THR A 332 -21.52 -18.12 -24.53
C THR A 332 -22.17 -19.31 -23.80
N PRO A 333 -22.83 -19.10 -22.66
CA PRO A 333 -23.49 -20.18 -21.91
C PRO A 333 -24.48 -21.02 -22.73
N ASP A 334 -25.12 -20.44 -23.74
CA ASP A 334 -26.11 -21.13 -24.57
C ASP A 334 -25.50 -22.11 -25.58
N GLU A 335 -24.22 -21.94 -25.92
CA GLU A 335 -23.50 -22.79 -26.87
C GLU A 335 -22.96 -24.08 -26.23
N MET A 336 -22.86 -24.12 -24.90
CA MET A 336 -22.23 -25.22 -24.16
C MET A 336 -23.06 -25.62 -22.93
N GLN A 337 -24.18 -26.30 -23.19
CA GLN A 337 -25.11 -26.80 -22.18
C GLN A 337 -25.23 -28.32 -22.22
N GLY A 338 -25.41 -28.93 -21.04
CA GLY A 338 -25.71 -30.35 -20.92
C GLY A 338 -24.63 -31.27 -21.47
N VAL A 339 -23.37 -30.88 -21.38
CA VAL A 339 -22.22 -31.70 -21.78
C VAL A 339 -22.11 -32.88 -20.81
N GLU A 340 -22.22 -34.10 -21.34
CA GLU A 340 -22.11 -35.33 -20.56
C GLU A 340 -20.70 -35.90 -20.64
N ILE A 341 -20.09 -36.13 -19.48
CA ILE A 341 -18.74 -36.68 -19.37
C ILE A 341 -18.77 -37.83 -18.36
N ALA A 342 -18.40 -39.01 -18.84
CA ALA A 342 -18.34 -40.24 -18.06
C ALA A 342 -16.90 -40.52 -17.61
N PHE A 343 -16.73 -40.85 -16.33
CA PHE A 343 -15.46 -41.22 -15.72
C PHE A 343 -15.56 -42.64 -15.16
N ASP A 344 -14.68 -43.52 -15.60
CA ASP A 344 -14.54 -44.85 -15.02
C ASP A 344 -13.65 -44.78 -13.78
N TYR A 345 -14.20 -45.18 -12.64
CA TYR A 345 -13.53 -45.14 -11.34
C TYR A 345 -13.54 -46.52 -10.66
N ILE A 346 -12.58 -46.74 -9.78
CA ILE A 346 -12.50 -47.95 -8.96
C ILE A 346 -13.22 -47.67 -7.64
N SER A 347 -14.33 -48.38 -7.41
CA SER A 347 -15.10 -48.29 -6.17
C SER A 347 -14.30 -48.75 -4.96
N LYS A 348 -14.80 -48.48 -3.74
CA LYS A 348 -14.14 -48.87 -2.48
C LYS A 348 -14.01 -50.39 -2.32
N ILE A 349 -14.79 -51.16 -3.07
CA ILE A 349 -14.80 -52.63 -3.08
C ILE A 349 -13.91 -53.17 -4.22
N GLY A 350 -13.30 -52.30 -5.03
CA GLY A 350 -12.37 -52.67 -6.11
C GLY A 350 -13.04 -53.03 -7.44
N ARG A 351 -14.31 -52.65 -7.65
CA ARG A 351 -15.00 -52.82 -8.95
C ARG A 351 -14.87 -51.56 -9.79
N VAL A 352 -14.85 -51.71 -11.11
CA VAL A 352 -14.91 -50.57 -12.03
C VAL A 352 -16.37 -50.17 -12.18
N GLU A 353 -16.65 -48.91 -11.85
CA GLU A 353 -17.97 -48.28 -11.93
C GLU A 353 -17.81 -46.97 -12.70
N THR A 354 -18.90 -46.45 -13.26
CA THR A 354 -18.86 -45.22 -14.07
C THR A 354 -19.68 -44.14 -13.38
N ILE A 355 -19.08 -42.98 -13.14
CA ILE A 355 -19.79 -41.76 -12.74
C ILE A 355 -19.95 -40.85 -13.96
N THR A 356 -21.16 -40.41 -14.25
CA THR A 356 -21.43 -39.49 -15.36
C THR A 356 -21.89 -38.15 -14.82
N PHE A 357 -21.14 -37.10 -15.18
CA PHE A 357 -21.49 -35.72 -14.89
C PHE A 357 -22.12 -35.09 -16.12
N ARG A 358 -23.27 -34.44 -15.93
CA ARG A 358 -23.84 -33.52 -16.90
C ARG A 358 -23.50 -32.11 -16.46
N ALA A 359 -22.82 -31.33 -17.31
CA ALA A 359 -22.28 -30.03 -16.95
C ALA A 359 -22.56 -28.97 -18.02
N SER A 360 -22.71 -27.72 -17.58
CA SER A 360 -22.99 -26.58 -18.46
C SER A 360 -22.11 -25.39 -18.13
N LEU A 361 -21.85 -24.56 -19.14
CA LEU A 361 -21.16 -23.30 -18.98
C LEU A 361 -22.12 -22.26 -18.34
N ARG A 362 -21.66 -21.53 -17.33
CA ARG A 362 -22.47 -20.52 -16.60
C ARG A 362 -22.05 -19.08 -16.84
N TYR A 363 -20.99 -18.86 -17.61
CA TYR A 363 -20.44 -17.53 -17.94
C TYR A 363 -19.80 -17.52 -19.32
N THR A 364 -19.60 -16.35 -19.93
CA THR A 364 -18.95 -16.27 -21.25
C THR A 364 -17.44 -16.43 -21.13
N VAL A 365 -16.85 -17.33 -21.93
CA VAL A 365 -15.41 -17.54 -22.03
C VAL A 365 -14.88 -16.82 -23.28
N ALA A 366 -13.93 -15.90 -23.13
CA ALA A 366 -13.39 -15.09 -24.23
C ALA A 366 -11.85 -14.98 -24.23
N ASN A 367 -11.17 -16.05 -23.80
CA ASN A 367 -9.70 -16.12 -23.67
C ASN A 367 -9.00 -16.81 -24.85
N ALA A 368 -9.75 -17.27 -25.87
CA ALA A 368 -9.17 -17.85 -27.08
C ALA A 368 -8.45 -16.76 -27.90
N SER A 369 -7.23 -17.05 -28.35
CA SER A 369 -6.45 -16.10 -29.13
C SER A 369 -5.74 -16.82 -30.28
N ALA A 370 -5.87 -16.26 -31.48
CA ALA A 370 -5.07 -16.69 -32.61
C ALA A 370 -3.58 -16.39 -32.39
N ARG A 371 -2.71 -17.08 -33.14
CA ARG A 371 -1.28 -16.77 -33.22
C ARG A 371 -1.05 -15.30 -33.55
N GLU A 372 0.07 -14.72 -33.09
CA GLU A 372 0.39 -13.34 -33.44
C GLU A 372 0.61 -13.17 -34.95
N SER A 373 0.03 -12.12 -35.53
CA SER A 373 0.19 -11.80 -36.95
C SER A 373 1.64 -11.37 -37.25
N ALA A 374 2.06 -11.51 -38.51
CA ALA A 374 3.39 -11.06 -38.94
C ALA A 374 3.62 -9.57 -38.62
N ASP A 375 2.62 -8.72 -38.88
CA ASP A 375 2.69 -7.28 -38.62
C ASP A 375 2.78 -6.96 -37.11
N SER A 376 2.03 -7.68 -36.28
CA SER A 376 2.13 -7.53 -34.81
C SER A 376 3.54 -7.86 -34.32
N ILE A 377 4.16 -8.91 -34.86
CA ILE A 377 5.52 -9.31 -34.50
C ILE A 377 6.53 -8.25 -34.92
N LYS A 378 6.40 -7.72 -36.14
CA LYS A 378 7.28 -6.64 -36.64
C LYS A 378 7.22 -5.38 -35.77
N GLN A 379 6.05 -5.04 -35.23
CA GLN A 379 5.88 -3.89 -34.34
C GLN A 379 6.40 -4.16 -32.92
N LYS A 380 6.08 -5.33 -32.33
CA LYS A 380 6.38 -5.64 -30.93
C LYS A 380 7.83 -6.05 -30.69
N ALA A 381 8.48 -6.72 -31.64
CA ALA A 381 9.83 -7.21 -31.43
C ALA A 381 10.87 -6.08 -31.19
N PRO A 382 10.91 -4.99 -32.00
CA PRO A 382 11.80 -3.86 -31.73
C PRO A 382 11.44 -3.12 -30.44
N GLN A 383 10.15 -3.02 -30.12
CA GLN A 383 9.66 -2.40 -28.88
C GLN A 383 10.09 -3.17 -27.62
N GLN A 384 10.05 -4.51 -27.65
CA GLN A 384 10.55 -5.35 -26.56
C GLN A 384 12.06 -5.14 -26.36
N TYR A 385 12.81 -5.07 -27.46
CA TYR A 385 14.25 -4.80 -27.43
C TYR A 385 14.56 -3.43 -26.82
N TYR A 386 13.77 -2.42 -27.17
CA TYR A 386 13.90 -1.05 -26.64
C TYR A 386 13.76 -1.00 -25.12
N THR A 387 12.75 -1.66 -24.55
CA THR A 387 12.48 -1.64 -23.09
C THR A 387 13.49 -2.45 -22.27
N GLN A 388 14.31 -3.31 -22.90
CA GLN A 388 15.27 -4.19 -22.22
C GLN A 388 14.67 -4.99 -21.04
N ASN A 389 13.40 -5.38 -21.15
CA ASN A 389 12.64 -6.06 -20.09
C ASN A 389 12.46 -5.26 -18.79
N ARG A 390 12.51 -3.93 -18.84
CA ARG A 390 12.36 -3.04 -17.67
C ARG A 390 11.45 -1.86 -18.01
N MET A 391 10.66 -1.43 -17.05
CA MET A 391 9.87 -0.20 -17.15
C MET A 391 10.61 0.91 -16.40
N VAL A 392 11.30 1.80 -17.12
CA VAL A 392 12.03 2.92 -16.52
C VAL A 392 11.44 4.25 -16.97
N THR A 393 11.16 4.38 -18.26
CA THR A 393 10.54 5.57 -18.85
C THR A 393 9.01 5.43 -18.89
N GLY A 394 8.28 6.54 -18.99
CA GLY A 394 6.83 6.52 -19.17
C GLY A 394 6.36 5.80 -20.44
N GLU A 395 7.22 5.72 -21.46
CA GLU A 395 6.97 4.93 -22.66
C GLU A 395 7.04 3.42 -22.37
N ASP A 396 8.02 2.98 -21.57
CA ASP A 396 8.19 1.56 -21.24
C ASP A 396 6.99 1.00 -20.48
N TYR A 397 6.36 1.78 -19.59
CA TYR A 397 5.14 1.40 -18.89
C TYR A 397 3.97 1.10 -19.84
N ASN A 398 3.99 1.67 -21.04
CA ASN A 398 2.99 1.42 -22.07
C ASN A 398 3.39 0.29 -23.04
N ILE A 399 4.69 0.02 -23.17
CA ILE A 399 5.21 -0.97 -24.12
C ILE A 399 5.36 -2.34 -23.47
N LEU A 400 6.04 -2.45 -22.32
CA LEU A 400 6.43 -3.73 -21.75
C LEU A 400 5.23 -4.63 -21.41
N PRO A 401 4.13 -4.14 -20.81
CA PRO A 401 2.94 -4.98 -20.62
C PRO A 401 2.32 -5.40 -21.96
N TYR A 402 2.32 -4.52 -22.95
CA TYR A 402 1.71 -4.77 -24.26
C TYR A 402 2.48 -5.81 -25.09
N THR A 403 3.81 -5.83 -25.00
CA THR A 403 4.65 -6.84 -25.65
C THR A 403 4.62 -8.18 -24.91
N ASN A 404 4.52 -8.15 -23.57
CA ASN A 404 4.49 -9.35 -22.74
C ASN A 404 3.12 -10.07 -22.72
N TYR A 405 2.01 -9.40 -23.03
CA TYR A 405 0.66 -9.97 -23.00
C TYR A 405 -0.08 -9.70 -24.33
N SER A 406 -0.65 -10.75 -24.94
CA SER A 406 -1.40 -10.61 -26.21
C SER A 406 -2.84 -10.16 -26.01
N SER A 407 -3.36 -10.28 -24.78
CA SER A 407 -4.73 -9.93 -24.40
C SER A 407 -4.92 -8.50 -23.91
N ILE A 408 -3.83 -7.73 -23.74
CA ILE A 408 -3.91 -6.35 -23.24
C ILE A 408 -4.26 -5.41 -24.40
N LEU A 409 -5.37 -4.71 -24.25
CA LEU A 409 -5.76 -3.62 -25.14
C LEU A 409 -5.16 -2.30 -24.63
N LYS A 410 -4.41 -1.61 -25.49
CA LYS A 410 -3.90 -0.26 -25.19
C LYS A 410 -4.99 0.76 -25.50
N VAL A 411 -5.53 1.41 -24.47
CA VAL A 411 -6.50 2.51 -24.62
C VAL A 411 -5.77 3.82 -24.35
N LYS A 412 -5.83 4.76 -25.31
CA LYS A 412 -5.29 6.12 -25.16
C LYS A 412 -6.44 7.11 -25.30
N SER A 413 -6.71 7.87 -24.24
CA SER A 413 -7.53 9.07 -24.36
C SER A 413 -6.65 10.19 -24.93
N VAL A 414 -7.05 10.74 -26.07
CA VAL A 414 -6.38 11.90 -26.66
C VAL A 414 -7.30 13.08 -26.48
N ASN A 415 -6.95 14.00 -25.58
CA ASN A 415 -7.65 15.27 -25.49
C ASN A 415 -7.28 16.11 -26.72
N ARG A 416 -8.23 16.33 -27.63
CA ARG A 416 -8.02 17.09 -28.87
C ARG A 416 -8.09 18.60 -28.67
N THR A 417 -8.53 19.07 -27.50
CA THR A 417 -8.66 20.50 -27.19
C THR A 417 -8.52 20.73 -25.68
N SER A 418 -7.42 21.36 -25.25
CA SER A 418 -7.33 21.95 -23.91
C SER A 418 -7.25 23.48 -24.01
N SER A 419 -7.97 24.18 -23.13
CA SER A 419 -7.81 25.63 -22.96
C SER A 419 -6.45 25.92 -22.32
N GLY A 420 -5.70 26.88 -22.87
CA GLY A 420 -4.41 27.30 -22.31
C GLY A 420 -3.14 26.79 -23.01
N LEU A 421 -3.24 26.17 -24.20
CA LEU A 421 -2.05 25.80 -24.97
C LEU A 421 -1.46 27.01 -25.71
N SER A 422 -0.15 27.21 -25.57
CA SER A 422 0.59 28.31 -26.20
C SER A 422 0.70 28.13 -27.71
N ARG A 423 0.48 29.21 -28.47
CA ARG A 423 0.63 29.27 -29.95
C ARG A 423 2.07 29.02 -30.45
N TYR A 424 3.05 28.99 -29.56
CA TYR A 424 4.46 28.75 -29.88
C TYR A 424 4.88 27.29 -29.72
N LEU A 425 3.97 26.44 -29.24
CA LEU A 425 4.17 25.00 -29.26
C LEU A 425 3.65 24.49 -30.60
N ASP A 426 4.53 23.88 -31.40
CA ASP A 426 4.14 23.26 -32.66
C ASP A 426 3.37 21.96 -32.35
N ILE A 427 2.03 22.05 -32.30
CA ILE A 427 1.15 20.92 -32.01
C ILE A 427 0.81 20.23 -33.33
N LEU A 428 1.76 19.51 -33.92
CA LEU A 428 1.48 18.66 -35.08
C LEU A 428 2.31 17.36 -35.14
N ASP A 429 2.79 16.82 -34.00
CA ASP A 429 3.31 15.46 -33.99
C ASP A 429 2.47 14.50 -33.15
N THR A 430 1.58 13.77 -33.83
CA THR A 430 0.80 12.68 -33.27
C THR A 430 1.58 11.36 -33.12
N THR A 431 2.88 11.31 -33.46
CA THR A 431 3.66 10.05 -33.55
C THR A 431 4.21 9.52 -32.22
N GLY A 432 3.87 10.12 -31.08
CA GLY A 432 4.12 9.49 -29.78
C GLY A 432 5.50 9.70 -29.17
N LYS A 433 6.21 10.77 -29.57
CA LYS A 433 7.38 11.21 -28.80
C LYS A 433 6.95 11.81 -27.46
N TYR A 434 7.37 11.17 -26.37
CA TYR A 434 7.32 11.77 -25.04
C TYR A 434 8.50 12.71 -24.89
N SER A 435 8.24 14.01 -24.79
CA SER A 435 9.27 14.97 -24.40
C SER A 435 9.09 15.28 -22.92
N SER A 436 10.03 14.82 -22.09
CA SER A 436 10.16 15.30 -20.71
C SER A 436 10.45 16.80 -20.77
N THR A 437 9.45 17.62 -20.49
CA THR A 437 9.61 19.07 -20.53
C THR A 437 9.78 19.57 -19.11
N ASN A 438 11.02 19.83 -18.70
CA ASN A 438 11.27 20.70 -17.56
C ASN A 438 11.10 22.14 -18.06
N ILE A 439 9.87 22.65 -17.98
CA ILE A 439 9.60 24.07 -18.19
C ILE A 439 10.02 24.80 -16.92
N PHE A 440 11.22 25.38 -16.93
CA PHE A 440 11.57 26.43 -15.97
C PHE A 440 10.97 27.74 -16.49
N GLY A 441 9.72 27.99 -16.14
CA GLY A 441 9.08 29.29 -16.35
C GLY A 441 9.21 30.12 -15.07
N ALA A 442 9.82 31.30 -15.16
CA ALA A 442 9.72 32.33 -14.12
C ALA A 442 8.38 33.10 -14.22
N ASP A 443 7.31 32.43 -14.66
CA ASP A 443 6.09 33.10 -15.16
C ASP A 443 4.81 32.67 -14.43
N GLY A 444 4.97 32.25 -13.17
CA GLY A 444 3.87 32.13 -12.23
C GLY A 444 4.15 33.02 -11.03
N VAL A 445 3.65 34.26 -11.03
CA VAL A 445 3.62 35.08 -9.81
C VAL A 445 2.28 34.86 -9.15
N LEU A 446 2.26 34.11 -8.05
CA LEU A 446 1.15 34.15 -7.11
C LEU A 446 1.27 35.44 -6.31
N TYR A 447 0.34 36.36 -6.50
CA TYR A 447 0.24 37.59 -5.72
C TYR A 447 -1.07 37.60 -4.94
N LYS A 448 -1.04 38.25 -3.78
CA LYS A 448 -2.21 38.50 -2.94
C LYS A 448 -2.60 39.96 -3.13
N GLU A 449 -3.89 40.22 -3.32
CA GLU A 449 -4.45 41.57 -3.39
C GLU A 449 -5.55 41.68 -2.34
N GLU A 450 -5.56 42.80 -1.61
CA GLU A 450 -6.59 43.14 -0.64
C GLU A 450 -7.51 44.19 -1.29
N ALA A 451 -8.82 43.96 -1.29
CA ALA A 451 -9.80 44.79 -1.98
C ALA A 451 -10.98 45.08 -1.05
N ILE A 452 -11.52 46.30 -1.13
CA ILE A 452 -12.69 46.70 -0.34
C ILE A 452 -13.92 46.68 -1.25
N ASP A 453 -14.85 45.77 -0.95
CA ASP A 453 -16.14 45.67 -1.64
C ASP A 453 -17.20 46.51 -0.94
N LYS A 454 -18.00 47.25 -1.73
CA LYS A 454 -19.10 48.07 -1.22
C LYS A 454 -20.44 47.54 -1.69
N LEU A 455 -21.36 47.33 -0.77
CA LEU A 455 -22.74 46.95 -1.06
C LEU A 455 -23.70 47.96 -0.44
N ALA A 456 -24.62 48.48 -1.25
CA ALA A 456 -25.65 49.42 -0.84
C ALA A 456 -27.01 48.72 -0.68
N PHE A 457 -27.77 49.06 0.36
CA PHE A 457 -29.14 48.60 0.54
C PHE A 457 -30.02 49.67 1.20
N SER A 458 -31.32 49.57 0.95
CA SER A 458 -32.38 50.37 1.59
C SER A 458 -33.28 49.48 2.43
N PHE A 459 -33.91 50.03 3.48
CA PHE A 459 -34.87 49.31 4.32
C PHE A 459 -36.07 50.22 4.65
N SER A 460 -37.26 49.63 4.81
CA SER A 460 -38.47 50.35 5.25
C SER A 460 -38.86 49.99 6.69
N ASN A 461 -38.52 48.77 7.13
CA ASN A 461 -38.85 48.29 8.47
C ASN A 461 -37.73 47.38 9.02
N GLN A 462 -37.84 46.97 10.28
CA GLN A 462 -36.82 46.13 10.94
C GLN A 462 -36.69 44.71 10.35
N TYR A 463 -37.75 44.16 9.74
CA TYR A 463 -37.68 42.86 9.06
C TYR A 463 -36.79 42.94 7.82
N ASP A 464 -36.81 44.05 7.09
CA ASP A 464 -35.92 44.25 5.94
C ASP A 464 -34.45 44.25 6.40
N ILE A 465 -34.13 44.92 7.50
CA ILE A 465 -32.78 44.94 8.09
C ILE A 465 -32.36 43.51 8.49
N GLN A 466 -33.23 42.77 9.18
CA GLN A 466 -32.98 41.38 9.57
C GLN A 466 -32.76 40.47 8.36
N ALA A 467 -33.50 40.69 7.27
CA ALA A 467 -33.34 39.97 6.01
C ALA A 467 -31.99 40.27 5.34
N ILE A 468 -31.53 41.53 5.35
CA ILE A 468 -30.21 41.91 4.85
C ILE A 468 -29.09 41.25 5.67
N ILE A 469 -29.18 41.29 7.01
CA ILE A 469 -28.18 40.66 7.89
C ILE A 469 -28.15 39.14 7.65
N SER A 470 -29.30 38.49 7.55
CA SER A 470 -29.36 37.02 7.42
C SER A 470 -28.99 36.53 6.02
N ASN A 471 -29.49 37.18 4.97
CA ASN A 471 -29.33 36.69 3.60
C ASN A 471 -28.05 37.20 2.93
N ILE A 472 -27.66 38.46 3.20
CA ILE A 472 -26.50 39.08 2.55
C ILE A 472 -25.27 38.95 3.45
N VAL A 473 -25.31 39.48 4.68
CA VAL A 473 -24.13 39.46 5.56
C VAL A 473 -23.76 38.02 5.94
N GLU A 474 -24.67 37.25 6.53
CA GLU A 474 -24.41 35.86 6.92
C GLU A 474 -24.46 34.88 5.72
N GLY A 475 -25.42 35.08 4.80
CA GLY A 475 -25.67 34.13 3.70
C GLY A 475 -24.69 34.23 2.54
N GLN A 476 -24.16 35.41 2.23
CA GLN A 476 -23.29 35.65 1.07
C GLN A 476 -21.87 36.06 1.51
N ILE A 477 -21.73 37.14 2.30
CA ILE A 477 -20.42 37.72 2.61
C ILE A 477 -19.60 36.81 3.52
N LEU A 478 -20.14 36.42 4.69
CA LEU A 478 -19.42 35.58 5.67
C LEU A 478 -19.15 34.14 5.20
N ARG A 479 -19.79 33.70 4.11
CA ARG A 479 -19.58 32.37 3.51
C ARG A 479 -18.73 32.40 2.25
N SER A 480 -18.31 33.59 1.82
CA SER A 480 -17.43 33.78 0.67
C SER A 480 -16.06 33.13 0.90
N LYS A 481 -15.32 32.82 -0.17
CA LYS A 481 -13.97 32.24 -0.03
C LYS A 481 -12.96 33.33 0.33
N GLU A 482 -13.23 34.53 -0.14
CA GLU A 482 -12.47 35.76 0.03
C GLU A 482 -12.34 36.08 1.53
N ILE A 483 -13.46 36.10 2.27
CA ILE A 483 -13.45 36.35 3.71
C ILE A 483 -12.75 35.23 4.50
N LEU A 484 -12.87 33.99 4.04
CA LEU A 484 -12.23 32.84 4.66
C LEU A 484 -10.70 32.91 4.47
N HIS A 485 -10.24 33.26 3.27
CA HIS A 485 -8.82 33.47 2.98
C HIS A 485 -8.26 34.66 3.75
N TYR A 486 -9.02 35.76 3.84
CA TYR A 486 -8.67 36.91 4.68
C TYR A 486 -8.52 36.50 6.15
N TYR A 487 -9.49 35.74 6.68
CA TYR A 487 -9.43 35.20 8.04
C TYR A 487 -8.18 34.33 8.26
N TYR A 488 -7.91 33.38 7.37
CA TYR A 488 -6.73 32.53 7.48
C TYR A 488 -5.43 33.34 7.42
N ASN A 489 -5.32 34.33 6.54
CA ASN A 489 -4.15 35.20 6.49
C ASN A 489 -3.95 36.01 7.78
N GLN A 490 -5.02 36.55 8.37
CA GLN A 490 -4.93 37.28 9.64
C GLN A 490 -4.68 36.36 10.85
N ALA A 491 -5.13 35.11 10.79
CA ALA A 491 -4.98 34.14 11.86
C ALA A 491 -3.69 33.30 11.78
N ALA A 492 -3.01 33.27 10.63
CA ALA A 492 -1.99 32.28 10.27
C ALA A 492 -0.75 32.18 11.18
N GLU A 493 -0.49 33.12 12.09
CA GLU A 493 0.73 33.12 12.91
C GLU A 493 0.51 33.53 14.38
N LYS A 494 -0.74 33.60 14.84
CA LYS A 494 -1.06 34.28 16.11
C LYS A 494 -1.22 33.36 17.33
N TYR A 495 -1.57 32.09 17.13
CA TYR A 495 -1.92 31.17 18.22
C TYR A 495 -0.97 29.97 18.23
N LEU A 496 0.23 30.19 18.76
CA LEU A 496 1.20 29.13 19.02
C LEU A 496 0.77 28.38 20.29
N PRO A 497 0.45 27.08 20.23
CA PRO A 497 0.17 26.31 21.42
C PRO A 497 1.48 26.09 22.17
N THR A 498 1.58 26.63 23.38
CA THR A 498 2.79 26.51 24.20
C THR A 498 2.48 25.75 25.48
N VAL A 499 3.39 24.85 25.86
CA VAL A 499 3.31 24.15 27.15
C VAL A 499 4.44 24.63 28.05
N SER A 500 4.09 25.37 29.10
CA SER A 500 5.03 25.80 30.15
C SER A 500 5.05 24.75 31.26
N LEU A 501 6.18 24.07 31.45
CA LEU A 501 6.40 23.07 32.49
C LEU A 501 7.44 23.54 33.49
N ASP A 502 7.32 23.10 34.74
CA ASP A 502 8.40 23.29 35.72
C ASP A 502 9.59 22.38 35.39
N ALA A 503 10.81 22.79 35.75
CA ALA A 503 12.01 21.99 35.51
C ALA A 503 11.93 20.56 36.09
N ALA A 504 11.14 20.37 37.15
CA ALA A 504 10.87 19.07 37.77
C ALA A 504 10.05 18.11 36.89
N GLU A 505 9.36 18.63 35.88
CA GLU A 505 8.47 17.86 35.00
C GLU A 505 9.14 17.45 33.68
N MET A 506 10.42 17.81 33.50
CA MET A 506 11.21 17.36 32.36
C MET A 506 11.45 15.84 32.42
N ILE A 507 11.56 15.20 31.26
CA ILE A 507 11.89 13.77 31.13
C ILE A 507 13.20 13.64 30.38
N ASN A 508 14.06 12.72 30.84
CA ASN A 508 15.33 12.43 30.20
C ASN A 508 15.13 12.00 28.72
N GLY A 509 15.93 12.57 27.82
CA GLY A 509 15.89 12.33 26.38
C GLY A 509 14.86 13.17 25.61
N GLU A 510 14.01 13.94 26.29
CA GLU A 510 13.07 14.85 25.65
C GLU A 510 13.70 16.23 25.41
N THR A 511 13.32 16.89 24.31
CA THR A 511 13.79 18.24 24.00
C THR A 511 12.89 19.32 24.62
N TYR A 512 13.51 20.34 25.21
CA TYR A 512 12.85 21.49 25.84
C TYR A 512 13.53 22.80 25.45
N THR A 513 12.81 23.91 25.60
CA THR A 513 13.34 25.27 25.43
C THR A 513 13.27 26.01 26.76
N ILE A 514 14.36 26.61 27.22
CA ILE A 514 14.36 27.34 28.51
C ILE A 514 13.42 28.55 28.41
N GLU A 515 12.43 28.63 29.30
CA GLU A 515 11.50 29.75 29.37
C GLU A 515 11.92 30.77 30.43
N SER A 516 12.28 30.29 31.62
CA SER A 516 12.79 31.12 32.69
C SER A 516 13.78 30.35 33.54
N LEU A 517 14.84 31.02 34.01
CA LEU A 517 15.89 30.38 34.79
C LEU A 517 15.43 30.07 36.23
N GLY A 518 14.67 30.97 36.85
CA GLY A 518 14.34 30.85 38.28
C GLY A 518 15.60 30.64 39.12
N THR A 519 15.58 29.68 40.05
CA THR A 519 16.76 29.17 40.76
C THR A 519 17.42 27.96 40.10
N THR A 520 17.02 27.61 38.88
CA THR A 520 17.48 26.40 38.18
C THR A 520 18.71 26.65 37.33
N THR A 521 19.68 25.75 37.45
CA THR A 521 20.87 25.70 36.60
C THR A 521 20.68 24.61 35.53
N PHE A 522 20.05 24.95 34.41
CA PHE A 522 19.80 24.10 33.23
C PHE A 522 21.04 23.45 32.60
N THR A 523 22.25 23.97 32.82
CA THR A 523 23.48 23.26 32.39
C THR A 523 23.65 21.91 33.08
N ASN A 524 23.10 21.73 34.27
CA ASN A 524 23.08 20.43 34.95
C ASN A 524 22.12 19.43 34.29
N PHE A 525 21.16 19.95 33.53
CA PHE A 525 20.12 19.19 32.84
C PHE A 525 20.41 19.03 31.33
N GLY A 526 21.63 19.32 30.86
CA GLY A 526 22.03 19.11 29.46
C GLY A 526 22.02 20.34 28.56
N ALA A 527 21.63 21.50 29.07
CA ALA A 527 21.74 22.75 28.33
C ALA A 527 23.22 23.14 28.16
N SER A 528 23.60 23.65 26.98
CA SER A 528 24.96 24.15 26.75
C SER A 528 25.24 25.48 27.49
N ALA A 529 24.19 26.21 27.86
CA ALA A 529 24.26 27.43 28.67
C ALA A 529 22.94 27.65 29.45
N ASN A 530 23.01 28.42 30.54
CA ASN A 530 21.83 28.87 31.28
C ASN A 530 21.24 30.12 30.63
N ALA A 531 20.67 29.99 29.43
CA ALA A 531 20.13 31.10 28.66
C ALA A 531 18.68 30.84 28.26
N VAL A 532 17.79 31.81 28.54
CA VAL A 532 16.39 31.78 28.09
C VAL A 532 16.33 31.71 26.56
N GLY A 533 15.46 30.85 26.03
CA GLY A 533 15.31 30.59 24.61
C GLY A 533 16.21 29.48 24.06
N LEU A 534 17.16 28.96 24.85
CA LEU A 534 18.02 27.86 24.43
C LEU A 534 17.24 26.54 24.40
N LYS A 535 17.30 25.83 23.27
CA LYS A 535 16.73 24.48 23.09
C LYS A 535 17.79 23.42 23.44
N PHE A 536 17.45 22.45 24.27
CA PHE A 536 18.36 21.38 24.71
C PHE A 536 17.62 20.05 24.90
N VAL A 537 18.36 18.94 24.85
CA VAL A 537 17.85 17.62 25.22
C VAL A 537 18.11 17.42 26.71
N ALA A 538 17.06 17.19 27.48
CA ALA A 538 17.20 17.06 28.91
C ALA A 538 17.94 15.76 29.27
N VAL A 539 19.00 15.88 30.07
CA VAL A 539 19.73 14.78 30.69
C VAL A 539 19.71 14.94 32.20
N ASN A 540 19.95 13.87 32.96
CA ASN A 540 20.01 13.92 34.43
C ASN A 540 18.76 14.51 35.12
N VAL A 541 17.59 14.42 34.46
CA VAL A 541 16.32 14.76 35.10
C VAL A 541 15.83 13.54 35.89
N GLY A 542 15.43 13.75 37.14
CA GLY A 542 14.84 12.71 37.96
C GLY A 542 13.51 12.27 37.36
N THR A 543 13.35 10.98 37.13
CA THR A 543 12.11 10.42 36.60
C THR A 543 11.09 10.47 37.72
N LYS A 544 10.02 11.24 37.56
CA LYS A 544 8.76 10.98 38.29
C LYS A 544 8.10 9.72 37.69
N ASP A 545 8.85 8.63 37.64
CA ASP A 545 8.35 7.29 37.32
C ASP A 545 8.52 6.42 38.57
N SER A 546 7.46 5.71 38.88
CA SER A 546 7.23 4.94 40.10
C SER A 546 8.13 3.69 40.21
N ARG A 547 9.20 3.57 39.43
CA ARG A 547 10.11 2.41 39.38
C ARG A 547 11.53 2.82 38.96
N HIS A 548 12.29 3.41 39.87
CA HIS A 548 13.74 3.28 39.84
C HIS A 548 14.12 1.95 40.49
N ASN A 549 14.24 0.92 39.66
CA ASN A 549 14.95 -0.30 40.04
C ASN A 549 16.44 0.05 40.21
N VAL A 550 16.87 0.41 41.41
CA VAL A 550 18.24 0.06 41.83
C VAL A 550 18.15 -1.34 42.43
N THR A 551 17.92 -2.34 41.58
CA THR A 551 17.82 -3.75 42.00
C THR A 551 19.19 -4.42 42.23
N SER A 552 20.27 -3.63 42.34
CA SER A 552 21.71 -3.95 42.17
C SER A 552 22.27 -3.41 40.84
N LEU A 553 23.51 -2.92 40.84
CA LEU A 553 24.28 -2.70 39.61
C LEU A 553 24.97 -4.04 39.23
N ILE A 554 24.42 -4.74 38.23
CA ILE A 554 25.08 -5.84 37.53
C ILE A 554 24.98 -5.54 36.03
N PHE A 555 26.13 -5.52 35.34
CA PHE A 555 26.22 -5.68 33.89
C PHE A 555 26.87 -7.03 33.62
N ASP A 556 26.29 -7.81 32.71
CA ASP A 556 26.89 -9.00 32.11
C ASP A 556 27.34 -10.09 33.12
N ASN A 557 26.45 -10.43 34.06
CA ASN A 557 26.70 -11.43 35.11
C ASN A 557 28.00 -11.19 35.90
N LYS A 558 28.45 -9.93 35.98
CA LYS A 558 29.56 -9.45 36.81
C LYS A 558 29.13 -8.25 37.67
N LEU A 559 29.41 -8.36 38.97
CA LEU A 559 29.24 -7.33 40.00
C LEU A 559 30.13 -6.11 39.73
N VAL A 560 29.62 -4.88 39.90
CA VAL A 560 30.43 -3.64 39.76
C VAL A 560 30.74 -2.95 41.10
N TYR A 561 29.90 -3.04 42.14
CA TYR A 561 30.23 -2.49 43.47
C TYR A 561 29.86 -3.47 44.60
N ASN A 562 30.86 -3.91 45.37
CA ASN A 562 30.67 -4.55 46.67
C ASN A 562 30.64 -3.46 47.74
N PHE A 563 29.73 -3.50 48.71
CA PHE A 563 29.92 -2.74 49.95
C PHE A 563 30.79 -3.62 50.85
N SER A 564 32.05 -3.26 51.04
CA SER A 564 32.99 -4.07 51.81
C SER A 564 33.58 -3.28 52.97
N ASN A 565 34.13 -4.02 53.93
CA ASN A 565 34.91 -3.50 55.03
C ASN A 565 36.30 -2.95 54.62
N THR A 566 36.56 -2.76 53.33
CA THR A 566 37.84 -2.29 52.79
C THR A 566 37.67 -0.91 52.13
N PRO A 567 38.51 0.09 52.46
CA PRO A 567 38.39 1.41 51.85
C PRO A 567 38.84 1.36 50.37
N THR A 568 37.93 1.73 49.46
CA THR A 568 38.07 1.88 47.99
C THR A 568 38.17 0.58 47.16
N PRO A 569 37.46 0.47 46.01
CA PRO A 569 36.55 1.43 45.36
C PRO A 569 35.06 1.19 45.70
N TYR A 570 34.76 0.75 46.92
CA TYR A 570 33.55 -0.01 47.23
C TYR A 570 32.36 0.76 47.86
N ASN A 571 32.47 2.09 48.08
CA ASN A 571 31.39 2.91 48.66
C ASN A 571 31.18 4.24 47.90
N PRO A 572 30.35 4.31 46.85
CA PRO A 572 30.13 5.53 46.06
C PRO A 572 29.22 6.56 46.74
N THR A 573 29.42 7.84 46.43
CA THR A 573 28.42 8.88 46.72
C THR A 573 27.21 8.72 45.79
N LEU A 574 26.01 8.67 46.37
CA LEU A 574 24.75 8.64 45.65
C LEU A 574 24.18 10.07 45.55
N GLU A 575 23.85 10.52 44.35
CA GLU A 575 23.17 11.81 44.11
C GLU A 575 21.73 11.51 43.67
N LEU A 576 20.76 12.00 44.44
CA LEU A 576 19.32 11.78 44.27
C LEU A 576 18.58 13.12 44.20
N MET A 577 17.39 13.11 43.62
CA MET A 577 16.43 14.22 43.66
C MET A 577 15.30 13.90 44.66
N VAL A 578 14.62 14.93 45.16
CA VAL A 578 13.40 14.75 45.96
C VAL A 578 12.33 14.05 45.12
N GLY A 579 11.82 12.92 45.61
CA GLY A 579 10.82 12.09 44.93
C GLY A 579 11.36 10.81 44.30
N ASP A 580 12.68 10.62 44.28
CA ASP A 580 13.32 9.37 43.88
C ASP A 580 13.01 8.23 44.87
N LYS A 581 12.87 7.01 44.35
CA LYS A 581 12.80 5.78 45.16
C LYS A 581 14.08 4.97 44.99
N ILE A 582 14.78 4.69 46.08
CA ILE A 582 15.97 3.85 46.07
C ILE A 582 15.72 2.50 46.72
N PHE A 583 16.41 1.48 46.22
CA PHE A 583 16.40 0.13 46.79
C PHE A 583 17.86 -0.29 47.04
N LEU A 584 18.21 -0.62 48.28
CA LEU A 584 19.54 -1.12 48.66
C LEU A 584 19.41 -2.58 49.09
N ARG A 585 19.96 -3.49 48.29
CA ARG A 585 19.98 -4.92 48.62
C ARG A 585 21.13 -5.22 49.58
N VAL A 586 20.81 -5.80 50.72
CA VAL A 586 21.75 -6.22 51.77
C VAL A 586 21.80 -7.75 51.77
N THR A 587 23.00 -8.33 51.68
CA THR A 587 23.22 -9.78 51.65
C THR A 587 24.33 -10.20 52.61
N THR A 588 24.48 -9.49 53.72
CA THR A 588 25.56 -9.66 54.70
C THR A 588 24.98 -9.95 56.08
N PRO A 589 24.53 -11.19 56.34
CA PRO A 589 23.95 -11.58 57.62
C PRO A 589 24.88 -11.21 58.79
N GLY A 590 24.33 -10.62 59.85
CA GLY A 590 25.09 -10.12 61.00
C GLY A 590 25.66 -8.71 60.85
N TYR A 591 25.54 -8.07 59.68
CA TYR A 591 25.93 -6.68 59.45
C TYR A 591 24.76 -5.84 58.92
N PRO A 592 23.85 -5.38 59.81
CA PRO A 592 22.74 -4.49 59.45
C PRO A 592 23.22 -3.22 58.75
N LEU A 593 22.54 -2.80 57.67
CA LEU A 593 22.81 -1.54 56.98
C LEU A 593 21.74 -0.51 57.30
N TRP A 594 22.16 0.70 57.68
CA TRP A 594 21.26 1.79 58.06
C TRP A 594 21.44 3.01 57.16
N ILE A 595 20.34 3.60 56.72
CA ILE A 595 20.30 4.97 56.20
C ILE A 595 20.10 5.92 57.39
N LYS A 596 21.01 6.90 57.51
CA LYS A 596 21.20 7.75 58.68
C LYS A 596 21.42 9.22 58.30
N THR A 597 21.19 10.12 59.24
CA THR A 597 21.56 11.54 59.11
C THR A 597 23.01 11.84 59.54
N SER A 598 23.67 10.88 60.20
CA SER A 598 25.08 10.98 60.61
C SER A 598 25.91 9.79 60.11
N ASN A 599 27.19 10.02 59.79
CA ASN A 599 28.12 8.96 59.37
C ASN A 599 28.80 8.30 60.58
N THR A 600 28.00 7.67 61.44
CA THR A 600 28.49 6.98 62.64
C THR A 600 28.00 5.54 62.68
N ILE A 601 28.76 4.62 63.31
CA ILE A 601 28.30 3.25 63.55
C ILE A 601 27.16 3.21 64.59
N GLY A 602 26.43 2.09 64.66
CA GLY A 602 25.26 1.92 65.52
C GLY A 602 23.94 2.31 64.84
N SER A 603 22.82 2.06 65.52
CA SER A 603 21.46 2.30 65.02
C SER A 603 20.90 3.70 65.32
N ASN A 604 21.60 4.51 66.12
CA ASN A 604 21.22 5.90 66.39
C ASN A 604 21.22 6.73 65.10
N ASP A 605 20.48 7.84 65.04
CA ASP A 605 20.37 8.72 63.87
C ASP A 605 19.84 8.06 62.59
N ALA A 606 19.29 6.84 62.70
CA ALA A 606 18.58 6.20 61.60
C ALA A 606 17.34 7.03 61.21
N ILE A 607 17.13 7.21 59.92
CA ILE A 607 15.96 7.95 59.44
C ILE A 607 14.69 7.12 59.71
N SER A 608 13.68 7.80 60.27
CA SER A 608 12.38 7.22 60.62
C SER A 608 11.26 8.08 60.03
N TRP A 609 11.20 8.18 58.69
CA TRP A 609 10.04 8.78 58.05
C TRP A 609 8.93 7.78 57.89
N GLN A 610 7.83 8.08 58.58
CA GLN A 610 6.64 7.26 58.67
C GLN A 610 6.14 6.90 57.26
N GLY A 611 6.38 5.64 56.89
CA GLY A 611 5.83 5.03 55.67
C GLY A 611 6.62 5.23 54.38
N LEU A 612 7.79 5.89 54.41
CA LEU A 612 8.58 6.14 53.19
C LEU A 612 9.92 5.40 53.17
N ILE A 613 10.39 4.86 54.30
CA ILE A 613 11.51 3.92 54.34
C ILE A 613 11.09 2.58 54.94
N PHE A 614 11.48 1.49 54.28
CA PHE A 614 11.16 0.12 54.65
C PHE A 614 12.42 -0.71 54.82
N ASN A 615 12.41 -1.63 55.79
CA ASN A 615 13.51 -2.53 56.14
C ASN A 615 14.86 -1.85 56.46
N ASN A 616 14.86 -0.57 56.86
CA ASN A 616 16.07 0.12 57.29
C ASN A 616 16.69 -0.60 58.49
N GLY A 617 17.96 -1.00 58.40
CA GLY A 617 18.60 -1.84 59.41
C GLY A 617 18.45 -3.35 59.16
N THR A 618 18.07 -3.80 57.97
CA THR A 618 18.14 -5.22 57.60
C THR A 618 19.59 -5.64 57.34
N ASP A 619 19.95 -6.87 57.72
CA ASP A 619 21.22 -7.52 57.42
C ASP A 619 21.11 -8.54 56.26
N ASN A 620 19.89 -8.88 55.86
CA ASN A 620 19.57 -9.70 54.70
C ASN A 620 18.19 -9.35 54.15
N GLY A 621 18.14 -8.67 53.00
CA GLY A 621 16.90 -8.14 52.44
C GLY A 621 17.12 -6.95 51.53
N THR A 622 16.07 -6.16 51.29
CA THR A 622 16.17 -4.90 50.53
C THR A 622 15.60 -3.77 51.37
N ILE A 623 16.41 -2.73 51.58
CA ILE A 623 15.97 -1.44 52.12
C ILE A 623 15.34 -0.66 50.97
N ALA A 624 14.12 -0.18 51.13
CA ALA A 624 13.46 0.67 50.14
C ALA A 624 13.22 2.05 50.74
N TRP A 625 13.61 3.12 50.06
CA TRP A 625 13.42 4.49 50.55
C TRP A 625 12.90 5.41 49.45
N ASP A 626 11.79 6.10 49.73
CA ASP A 626 11.22 7.18 48.93
C ASP A 626 11.66 8.54 49.49
N THR A 627 12.35 9.33 48.67
CA THR A 627 12.89 10.65 49.04
C THR A 627 11.86 11.78 48.94
N THR A 628 10.58 11.46 48.76
CA THR A 628 9.49 12.45 48.77
C THR A 628 9.45 13.17 50.12
N GLY A 629 9.42 14.51 50.09
CA GLY A 629 9.35 15.32 51.30
C GLY A 629 10.66 15.39 52.10
N VAL A 630 11.79 14.98 51.50
CA VAL A 630 13.08 14.95 52.19
C VAL A 630 13.58 16.30 52.66
N LEU A 631 13.38 17.30 51.83
CA LEU A 631 13.89 18.65 52.03
C LEU A 631 12.82 19.49 52.70
N GLY A 632 13.24 20.34 53.64
CA GLY A 632 12.39 21.44 54.09
C GLY A 632 12.16 22.46 52.97
N ASN A 633 11.12 23.27 53.06
CA ASN A 633 10.71 24.25 52.03
C ASN A 633 11.82 25.25 51.60
N THR A 634 12.92 25.35 52.36
CA THR A 634 14.05 26.27 52.11
C THR A 634 15.37 25.56 51.80
N GLU A 635 15.42 24.22 51.81
CA GLU A 635 16.63 23.45 51.57
C GLU A 635 16.78 23.06 50.09
N THR A 636 17.94 23.33 49.50
CA THR A 636 18.25 22.95 48.12
C THR A 636 19.02 21.62 48.02
N VAL A 637 19.61 21.16 49.12
CA VAL A 637 20.27 19.86 49.26
C VAL A 637 20.26 19.40 50.72
N ARG A 638 20.10 18.10 50.96
CA ARG A 638 20.27 17.46 52.28
C ARG A 638 21.06 16.17 52.10
N THR A 639 22.03 15.97 52.99
CA THR A 639 22.95 14.84 52.96
C THR A 639 22.58 13.79 54.01
N PHE A 640 22.58 12.54 53.58
CA PHE A 640 22.40 11.34 54.39
C PHE A 640 23.58 10.40 54.18
N TYR A 641 23.61 9.33 54.96
CA TYR A 641 24.65 8.32 54.90
C TYR A 641 24.03 6.94 54.91
N TYR A 642 24.57 6.02 54.14
CA TYR A 642 24.35 4.59 54.38
C TYR A 642 25.56 4.08 55.19
N VAL A 643 25.32 3.37 56.30
CA VAL A 643 26.37 2.94 57.23
C VAL A 643 26.03 1.57 57.80
N SER A 644 26.98 0.64 57.81
CA SER A 644 26.81 -0.62 58.54
C SER A 644 26.86 -0.41 60.05
N GLN A 645 25.98 -1.06 60.80
CA GLN A 645 25.84 -0.89 62.24
C GLN A 645 27.14 -1.13 63.02
N TYR A 646 28.00 -2.03 62.55
CA TYR A 646 29.21 -2.44 63.27
C TYR A 646 30.50 -2.05 62.55
N ASN A 647 30.43 -1.40 61.39
CA ASN A 647 31.61 -1.14 60.58
C ASN A 647 31.57 0.23 59.88
N ALA A 648 32.41 1.16 60.37
CA ALA A 648 32.55 2.51 59.83
C ALA A 648 33.16 2.54 58.42
N SER A 649 33.84 1.47 57.99
CA SER A 649 34.41 1.37 56.64
C SER A 649 33.38 0.93 55.59
N MET A 650 32.20 0.46 56.02
CA MET A 650 31.05 0.16 55.16
C MET A 650 30.06 1.33 55.19
N SER A 651 30.51 2.51 54.76
CA SER A 651 29.66 3.69 54.67
C SER A 651 29.92 4.57 53.46
N GLY A 652 28.90 5.34 53.07
CA GLY A 652 29.00 6.35 52.01
C GLY A 652 27.91 7.41 52.10
N ILE A 653 27.95 8.35 51.17
CA ILE A 653 27.16 9.60 51.19
C ILE A 653 25.96 9.46 50.26
N ILE A 654 24.81 10.02 50.65
CA ILE A 654 23.62 10.18 49.82
C ILE A 654 23.20 11.66 49.85
N ASN A 655 23.32 12.37 48.73
CA ASN A 655 22.85 13.74 48.60
C ASN A 655 21.48 13.76 47.93
N VAL A 656 20.48 14.36 48.58
CA VAL A 656 19.14 14.57 47.99
C VAL A 656 18.96 16.06 47.69
N ARG A 657 18.65 16.42 46.43
CA ARG A 657 18.55 17.82 45.95
C ARG A 657 17.11 18.21 45.56
N SER A 658 16.81 19.51 45.65
CA SER A 658 15.53 20.08 45.20
C SER A 658 15.57 20.45 43.72
N TYR A 659 14.43 20.38 43.04
CA TYR A 659 14.27 20.97 41.71
C TYR A 659 14.19 22.50 41.84
N GLY A 660 14.93 23.25 41.02
CA GLY A 660 14.86 24.71 41.00
C GLY A 660 13.52 25.23 40.43
N THR A 661 13.23 26.53 40.59
CA THR A 661 11.97 27.17 40.16
C THR A 661 11.93 27.59 38.68
N GLY A 662 12.82 27.03 37.86
CA GLY A 662 12.94 27.37 36.45
C GLY A 662 11.85 26.68 35.63
N LYS A 663 11.48 27.32 34.52
CA LYS A 663 10.44 26.80 33.61
C LYS A 663 10.98 26.54 32.23
N VAL A 664 10.36 25.57 31.55
CA VAL A 664 10.70 25.18 30.18
C VAL A 664 9.45 25.07 29.32
N LYS A 665 9.60 25.40 28.03
CA LYS A 665 8.60 25.16 27.00
C LYS A 665 8.79 23.78 26.39
N LYS A 666 7.67 23.08 26.17
CA LYS A 666 7.62 21.79 25.45
C LYS A 666 6.66 21.86 24.27
N ASP A 667 7.12 21.34 23.15
CA ASP A 667 6.34 21.17 21.92
C ASP A 667 5.25 20.11 22.13
N ILE A 668 4.02 20.38 21.67
CA ILE A 668 2.92 19.39 21.64
C ILE A 668 3.11 18.50 20.42
N THR A 669 3.06 17.17 20.60
CA THR A 669 3.23 16.20 19.52
C THR A 669 1.95 15.44 19.20
N TRP A 670 1.80 15.00 17.97
CA TRP A 670 0.72 14.11 17.56
C TRP A 670 1.10 12.63 17.75
N THR A 671 0.16 11.82 18.21
CA THR A 671 0.25 10.36 18.20
C THR A 671 -0.83 9.78 17.30
N LEU A 672 -0.41 9.07 16.25
CA LEU A 672 -1.29 8.45 15.28
C LEU A 672 -1.81 7.10 15.81
N SER A 673 -3.12 6.86 15.67
CA SER A 673 -3.79 5.64 16.09
C SER A 673 -4.29 4.81 14.90
N THR A 674 -5.03 5.42 13.98
CA THR A 674 -5.52 4.73 12.77
C THR A 674 -5.44 5.64 11.53
N VAL A 675 -5.34 5.03 10.35
CA VAL A 675 -5.28 5.72 9.05
C VAL A 675 -6.40 5.19 8.16
N GLY A 676 -7.10 6.08 7.47
CA GLY A 676 -7.96 5.79 6.33
C GLY A 676 -7.47 6.50 5.07
N ASP A 677 -8.20 6.36 3.97
CA ASP A 677 -7.76 6.84 2.63
C ASP A 677 -7.56 8.37 2.55
N SER A 678 -8.30 9.14 3.37
CA SER A 678 -8.18 10.60 3.46
C SER A 678 -8.45 11.13 4.86
N THR A 679 -8.28 10.28 5.89
CA THR A 679 -8.53 10.63 7.29
C THR A 679 -7.53 9.92 8.19
N SER A 680 -7.28 10.48 9.37
CA SER A 680 -6.55 9.76 10.41
C SER A 680 -7.17 10.01 11.77
N THR A 681 -6.98 9.07 12.70
CA THR A 681 -7.36 9.26 14.10
C THR A 681 -6.13 9.21 14.99
N GLY A 682 -6.15 9.97 16.08
CA GLY A 682 -5.03 10.10 17.00
C GLY A 682 -5.39 10.88 18.25
N TYR A 683 -4.36 11.28 18.99
CA TYR A 683 -4.45 12.17 20.14
C TYR A 683 -3.17 13.02 20.26
N PHE A 684 -3.29 14.16 20.93
CA PHE A 684 -2.15 15.00 21.26
C PHE A 684 -1.44 14.49 22.50
N SER A 685 -0.12 14.65 22.56
CA SER A 685 0.69 14.25 23.69
C SER A 685 1.78 15.27 24.00
N VAL A 686 2.12 15.34 25.29
CA VAL A 686 3.26 16.08 25.84
C VAL A 686 4.00 15.13 26.76
N ASN A 687 5.33 15.07 26.67
CA ASN A 687 6.12 14.12 27.47
C ASN A 687 5.60 12.66 27.34
N LYS A 688 5.14 12.29 26.13
CA LYS A 688 4.52 10.99 25.81
C LYS A 688 3.21 10.69 26.55
N GLN A 689 2.63 11.64 27.28
CA GLN A 689 1.35 11.50 27.96
C GLN A 689 0.24 12.18 27.14
N PRO A 690 -0.94 11.54 26.96
CA PRO A 690 -2.07 12.14 26.27
C PRO A 690 -2.55 13.44 26.95
N ILE A 691 -2.88 14.47 26.16
CA ILE A 691 -3.43 15.74 26.64
C ILE A 691 -4.77 16.04 25.97
N SER A 692 -5.64 16.74 26.69
CA SER A 692 -7.00 17.05 26.25
C SER A 692 -7.11 18.49 25.76
N PRO A 693 -7.62 18.74 24.53
CA PRO A 693 -7.97 20.08 24.08
C PRO A 693 -9.23 20.64 24.77
N LYS A 694 -9.95 19.83 25.56
CA LYS A 694 -11.18 20.23 26.28
C LYS A 694 -10.97 20.46 27.77
N LYS A 695 -9.78 20.18 28.31
CA LYS A 695 -9.44 20.54 29.67
C LYS A 695 -8.87 21.96 29.62
N ASN A 696 -9.37 22.80 30.52
CA ASN A 696 -8.68 23.95 31.11
C ASN A 696 -8.96 25.38 30.58
N ARG A 697 -9.05 26.31 31.55
CA ARG A 697 -9.44 27.73 31.47
C ARG A 697 -8.16 28.60 31.32
N GLN A 698 -8.32 29.91 31.17
CA GLN A 698 -7.21 30.87 31.13
C GLN A 698 -6.28 30.72 32.36
N GLY A 699 -4.97 30.51 32.13
CA GLY A 699 -3.94 30.36 33.17
C GLY A 699 -3.39 28.93 33.35
N ASP A 700 -3.90 27.97 32.59
CA ASP A 700 -3.43 26.59 32.61
C ASP A 700 -2.17 26.37 31.74
N ILE A 701 -1.41 25.32 32.04
CA ILE A 701 -0.11 25.00 31.41
C ILE A 701 -0.11 24.88 29.88
N TYR A 702 -1.29 24.80 29.24
CA TYR A 702 -1.49 24.62 27.80
C TYR A 702 -2.13 25.88 27.16
N GLU A 703 -1.32 26.91 26.92
CA GLU A 703 -1.81 28.16 26.32
C GLU A 703 -2.31 27.92 24.89
N ASN A 704 -3.44 28.53 24.51
CA ASN A 704 -4.08 28.44 23.18
C ASN A 704 -4.52 27.03 22.72
N PHE A 705 -4.26 25.97 23.50
CA PHE A 705 -4.56 24.60 23.09
C PHE A 705 -6.06 24.28 23.05
N PHE A 706 -6.88 24.97 23.86
CA PHE A 706 -8.35 24.84 23.84
C PHE A 706 -8.98 25.28 22.51
N LEU A 707 -8.24 26.01 21.65
CA LEU A 707 -8.67 26.38 20.30
C LEU A 707 -8.68 25.17 19.35
N CYS A 708 -8.12 24.03 19.75
CA CYS A 708 -8.19 22.77 19.02
C CYS A 708 -9.60 22.15 19.13
N GLU A 709 -10.57 22.79 18.50
CA GLU A 709 -11.96 22.32 18.40
C GLU A 709 -12.31 21.75 17.03
N VAL A 710 -13.49 21.13 16.90
CA VAL A 710 -13.96 20.59 15.61
C VAL A 710 -14.13 21.73 14.60
N GLY A 711 -13.42 21.66 13.48
CA GLY A 711 -13.37 22.68 12.45
C GLY A 711 -12.16 23.62 12.54
N ALA A 712 -11.34 23.53 13.59
CA ALA A 712 -10.07 24.25 13.67
C ALA A 712 -9.05 23.68 12.67
N LEU A 713 -8.22 24.56 12.10
CA LEU A 713 -7.15 24.23 11.17
C LEU A 713 -5.82 24.20 11.93
N LEU A 714 -5.13 23.06 11.89
CA LEU A 714 -3.90 22.80 12.61
C LEU A 714 -2.72 22.82 11.64
N LYS A 715 -1.64 23.48 12.05
CA LYS A 715 -0.35 23.44 11.37
C LYS A 715 0.58 22.48 12.11
N PHE A 716 1.10 21.48 11.41
CA PHE A 716 2.13 20.60 11.93
C PHE A 716 3.45 20.82 11.22
N THR A 717 4.53 20.89 11.99
CA THR A 717 5.89 21.01 11.48
C THR A 717 6.65 19.71 11.79
N ALA A 718 7.50 19.28 10.85
CA ALA A 718 8.36 18.13 11.04
C ALA A 718 9.40 18.42 12.16
N PRO A 719 9.74 17.45 13.02
CA PRO A 719 10.85 17.59 13.96
C PRO A 719 12.16 17.90 13.26
N SER A 720 13.13 18.42 14.03
CA SER A 720 14.47 18.72 13.51
C SER A 720 15.10 17.49 12.84
N ASN A 721 15.70 17.67 11.66
CA ASN A 721 16.25 16.62 10.80
C ASN A 721 15.21 15.62 10.26
N TYR A 722 13.93 15.99 10.19
CA TYR A 722 12.91 15.22 9.49
C TYR A 722 12.12 16.10 8.52
N TYR A 723 11.46 15.46 7.55
CA TYR A 723 10.48 16.07 6.67
C TYR A 723 9.30 15.11 6.45
N PHE A 724 8.18 15.64 5.96
CA PHE A 724 7.04 14.85 5.49
C PHE A 724 7.25 14.52 4.02
N ASN A 725 7.29 13.23 3.67
CA ASN A 725 7.36 12.84 2.26
C ASN A 725 6.00 13.07 1.54
N SER A 726 5.94 12.78 0.25
CA SER A 726 4.71 12.92 -0.57
C SER A 726 3.47 12.19 -0.03
N VAL A 727 3.63 11.21 0.85
CA VAL A 727 2.55 10.42 1.48
C VAL A 727 2.35 10.81 2.96
N ASN A 728 2.89 11.96 3.39
CA ASN A 728 2.87 12.48 4.76
C ASN A 728 3.45 11.50 5.80
N ASN A 729 4.44 10.68 5.43
CA ASN A 729 5.25 9.94 6.40
C ASN A 729 6.42 10.81 6.86
N LEU A 730 6.81 10.67 8.13
CA LEU A 730 7.96 11.37 8.68
C LEU A 730 9.25 10.62 8.32
N VAL A 731 10.15 11.28 7.58
CA VAL A 731 11.40 10.69 7.06
C VAL A 731 12.60 11.50 7.55
N PRO A 732 13.69 10.85 8.02
CA PRO A 732 14.88 11.56 8.46
C PRO A 732 15.63 12.18 7.27
N GLY A 733 16.22 13.35 7.50
CA GLY A 733 16.99 14.11 6.51
C GLY A 733 16.32 15.43 6.13
N SER A 734 16.65 15.91 4.93
CA SER A 734 16.09 17.13 4.34
C SER A 734 15.27 16.77 3.09
N PRO A 735 14.24 17.55 2.72
CA PRO A 735 13.44 17.33 1.51
C PRO A 735 14.30 17.07 0.27
N GLN A 736 14.01 16.03 -0.50
CA GLN A 736 14.74 15.66 -1.73
C GLN A 736 13.87 15.74 -2.99
N SER A 737 12.56 15.71 -2.83
CA SER A 737 11.55 15.84 -3.88
C SER A 737 10.78 17.16 -3.77
N VAL A 738 10.15 17.59 -4.86
CA VAL A 738 9.27 18.77 -4.90
C VAL A 738 8.02 18.57 -4.03
N ASP A 739 7.58 17.31 -3.86
CA ASP A 739 6.41 16.96 -3.05
C ASP A 739 6.72 16.77 -1.55
N ASP A 740 7.99 16.87 -1.17
CA ASP A 740 8.42 16.76 0.22
C ASP A 740 8.18 18.11 0.95
N LYS A 741 7.66 18.03 2.17
CA LYS A 741 7.15 19.19 2.92
C LYS A 741 7.78 19.24 4.30
N LEU A 742 8.04 20.45 4.79
CA LEU A 742 8.42 20.66 6.20
C LEU A 742 7.19 20.87 7.09
N GLU A 743 6.05 21.19 6.47
CA GLU A 743 4.82 21.58 7.16
C GLU A 743 3.59 21.00 6.47
N ILE A 744 2.60 20.59 7.26
CA ILE A 744 1.30 20.12 6.77
C ILE A 744 0.17 20.80 7.53
N TYR A 745 -0.95 21.03 6.83
CA TYR A 745 -2.16 21.64 7.39
C TYR A 745 -3.31 20.63 7.40
N THR A 746 -4.07 20.58 8.48
CA THR A 746 -5.17 19.62 8.63
C THR A 746 -6.28 20.15 9.51
N THR A 747 -7.51 19.75 9.25
CA THR A 747 -8.70 20.19 10.00
C THR A 747 -9.16 19.07 10.92
N ILE A 748 -9.50 19.43 12.16
CA ILE A 748 -10.15 18.50 13.09
C ILE A 748 -11.59 18.25 12.63
N THR A 749 -11.94 16.99 12.38
CA THR A 749 -13.27 16.59 11.93
C THR A 749 -14.16 16.13 13.07
N THR A 750 -13.60 15.43 14.07
CA THR A 750 -14.35 15.00 15.27
C THR A 750 -13.45 14.95 16.50
N ILE A 751 -14.03 15.22 17.67
CA ILE A 751 -13.40 15.01 18.99
C ILE A 751 -14.38 14.24 19.87
N ARG A 752 -14.03 13.00 20.22
CA ARG A 752 -14.80 12.14 21.13
C ARG A 752 -14.39 12.39 22.58
N GLY A 753 -15.38 12.55 23.46
CA GLY A 753 -15.13 12.82 24.88
C GLY A 753 -14.30 14.09 25.07
N ASP A 754 -13.25 13.97 25.89
CA ASP A 754 -12.25 15.01 26.19
C ASP A 754 -11.10 15.07 25.16
N GLY A 755 -11.05 14.18 24.17
CA GLY A 755 -9.95 14.09 23.21
C GLY A 755 -8.70 13.33 23.71
N MET A 756 -8.75 12.71 24.90
CA MET A 756 -7.65 11.90 25.44
C MET A 756 -8.09 10.61 26.17
N ASN A 757 -9.38 10.28 26.13
CA ASN A 757 -9.97 9.13 26.83
C ASN A 757 -9.58 9.09 28.32
N ASN A 758 -9.79 10.18 29.05
CA ASN A 758 -9.42 10.32 30.47
C ASN A 758 -7.92 10.06 30.76
N GLY A 759 -7.04 10.35 29.79
CA GLY A 759 -5.59 10.18 29.90
C GLY A 759 -5.07 8.83 29.40
N ALA A 760 -5.93 7.93 28.91
CA ALA A 760 -5.52 6.65 28.31
C ALA A 760 -5.07 6.77 26.84
N GLY A 761 -5.34 7.91 26.19
CA GLY A 761 -5.02 8.13 24.77
C GLY A 761 -6.10 7.51 23.88
N ASN A 762 -5.87 6.28 23.41
CA ASN A 762 -6.80 5.58 22.51
C ASN A 762 -8.08 5.14 23.22
N LEU A 763 -9.17 5.09 22.46
CA LEU A 763 -10.42 4.44 22.89
C LEU A 763 -10.21 2.91 23.00
N PRO A 764 -11.06 2.17 23.74
CA PRO A 764 -10.96 0.71 23.86
C PRO A 764 -10.99 -0.04 22.52
N THR A 765 -11.52 0.59 21.47
CA THR A 765 -11.56 0.06 20.10
C THR A 765 -10.25 0.20 19.33
N GLY A 766 -9.21 0.81 19.92
CA GLY A 766 -7.94 1.13 19.26
C GLY A 766 -7.96 2.40 18.40
N ILE A 767 -9.12 3.06 18.29
CA ILE A 767 -9.30 4.29 17.52
C ILE A 767 -8.89 5.51 18.39
N GLY A 768 -8.21 6.47 17.78
CA GLY A 768 -7.88 7.74 18.44
C GLY A 768 -9.14 8.60 18.67
N PRO A 769 -9.25 9.29 19.81
CA PRO A 769 -10.42 10.11 20.14
C PRO A 769 -10.58 11.35 19.24
N ILE A 770 -9.52 11.79 18.54
CA ILE A 770 -9.55 12.92 17.63
C ILE A 770 -9.40 12.41 16.20
N SER A 771 -10.25 12.87 15.27
CA SER A 771 -10.13 12.56 13.84
C SER A 771 -9.78 13.80 13.03
N THR A 772 -8.95 13.64 12.01
CA THR A 772 -8.48 14.71 11.12
C THR A 772 -8.67 14.33 9.65
N ASN A 773 -8.75 15.33 8.77
CA ASN A 773 -8.94 15.14 7.31
C ASN A 773 -7.64 14.91 6.53
N LEU A 774 -6.53 14.70 7.23
CA LEU A 774 -5.22 14.41 6.64
C LEU A 774 -4.50 13.42 7.55
N LYS A 775 -3.68 12.56 6.95
CA LYS A 775 -2.76 11.71 7.71
C LYS A 775 -1.67 12.55 8.36
N ILE A 776 -1.57 12.47 9.68
CA ILE A 776 -0.50 13.09 10.47
C ILE A 776 0.30 11.97 11.13
N PRO A 777 1.61 11.85 10.87
CA PRO A 777 2.43 10.79 11.46
C PRO A 777 2.71 11.06 12.95
N THR A 778 2.93 9.99 13.71
CA THR A 778 3.37 10.10 15.11
C THR A 778 4.68 10.88 15.20
N GLY A 779 4.75 11.82 16.14
CA GLY A 779 5.92 12.68 16.36
C GLY A 779 5.89 14.01 15.59
N ALA A 780 4.89 14.26 14.75
CA ALA A 780 4.67 15.58 14.16
C ALA A 780 4.39 16.62 15.26
N ILE A 781 4.99 17.81 15.16
CA ILE A 781 4.88 18.88 16.17
C ILE A 781 3.75 19.82 15.78
N LEU A 782 2.81 20.07 16.69
CA LEU A 782 1.77 21.08 16.49
C LEU A 782 2.40 22.48 16.64
N SER A 783 2.54 23.20 15.55
CA SER A 783 3.22 24.50 15.50
C SER A 783 2.27 25.70 15.45
N ALA A 784 1.02 25.54 15.02
CA ALA A 784 0.00 26.59 15.13
C ALA A 784 -1.43 26.01 15.15
N VAL A 785 -2.34 26.73 15.81
CA VAL A 785 -3.78 26.40 15.85
C VAL A 785 -4.56 27.59 15.30
N ILE A 786 -5.14 27.45 14.12
CA ILE A 786 -6.05 28.45 13.56
C ILE A 786 -7.47 28.07 14.00
N PRO A 787 -8.14 28.92 14.82
CA PRO A 787 -9.47 28.60 15.31
C PRO A 787 -10.48 28.42 14.17
N LYS A 788 -11.60 27.78 14.49
CA LYS A 788 -12.70 27.69 13.52
C LYS A 788 -13.23 29.10 13.22
N PHE A 789 -13.37 29.42 11.94
CA PHE A 789 -14.10 30.62 11.52
C PHE A 789 -15.61 30.40 11.70
N ASN A 790 -16.23 31.16 12.58
CA ASN A 790 -17.68 31.11 12.76
C ASN A 790 -18.35 32.00 11.69
N ASN A 791 -18.91 31.39 10.65
CA ASN A 791 -19.64 32.10 9.60
C ASN A 791 -21.10 32.39 9.95
N ARG A 792 -21.49 32.27 11.21
CA ARG A 792 -22.82 32.63 11.72
C ARG A 792 -22.72 33.70 12.80
N LEU A 793 -23.55 34.73 12.69
CA LEU A 793 -23.64 35.79 13.69
C LEU A 793 -24.55 35.33 14.85
N PRO A 794 -24.12 35.47 16.12
CA PRO A 794 -24.98 35.27 17.27
C PRO A 794 -26.19 36.22 17.29
N ASP A 795 -27.29 35.82 17.94
CA ASP A 795 -28.54 36.60 17.94
C ASP A 795 -28.37 37.98 18.61
N TYR A 796 -27.54 38.09 19.65
CA TYR A 796 -27.24 39.37 20.30
C TYR A 796 -26.49 40.33 19.36
N VAL A 797 -25.56 39.82 18.52
CA VAL A 797 -24.85 40.61 17.51
C VAL A 797 -25.84 41.11 16.45
N LYS A 798 -26.73 40.23 15.98
CA LYS A 798 -27.78 40.59 15.03
C LYS A 798 -28.70 41.68 15.60
N SER A 799 -29.13 41.52 16.86
CA SER A 799 -29.98 42.51 17.55
C SER A 799 -29.31 43.90 17.66
N ARG A 800 -28.02 43.94 18.01
CA ARG A 800 -27.24 45.18 18.06
C ARG A 800 -27.07 45.81 16.67
N MET A 801 -26.83 45.00 15.64
CA MET A 801 -26.76 45.48 14.25
C MET A 801 -28.10 46.05 13.78
N VAL A 802 -29.23 45.38 14.05
CA VAL A 802 -30.58 45.88 13.71
C VAL A 802 -30.84 47.22 14.39
N THR A 803 -30.51 47.32 15.68
CA THR A 803 -30.67 48.55 16.46
C THR A 803 -29.80 49.68 15.90
N ASN A 804 -28.56 49.41 15.54
CA ASN A 804 -27.65 50.44 15.02
C ASN A 804 -28.01 50.89 13.60
N ILE A 805 -28.42 49.98 12.72
CA ILE A 805 -28.90 50.32 11.37
C ILE A 805 -30.21 51.12 11.45
N GLY A 806 -31.16 50.69 12.30
CA GLY A 806 -32.44 51.40 12.49
C GLY A 806 -32.28 52.82 13.07
N ASN A 807 -31.20 53.06 13.81
CA ASN A 807 -30.83 54.38 14.34
C ASN A 807 -29.87 55.16 13.43
N TYR A 808 -29.59 54.67 12.22
CA TYR A 808 -28.64 55.29 11.27
C TYR A 808 -27.24 55.54 11.84
N LYS A 809 -26.80 54.68 12.77
CA LYS A 809 -25.47 54.77 13.38
C LYS A 809 -24.42 54.09 12.50
N THR A 810 -23.22 54.67 12.47
CA THR A 810 -22.03 54.02 11.91
C THR A 810 -21.44 53.04 12.92
N PHE A 811 -21.13 51.82 12.49
CA PHE A 811 -20.52 50.79 13.35
C PHE A 811 -19.66 49.81 12.53
N GLY A 812 -18.80 49.05 13.22
CA GLY A 812 -17.99 48.00 12.63
C GLY A 812 -18.32 46.63 13.20
N LEU A 813 -18.28 45.61 12.33
CA LEU A 813 -18.36 44.21 12.72
C LEU A 813 -16.94 43.65 12.78
N ARG A 814 -16.52 43.21 13.98
CA ARG A 814 -15.18 42.66 14.22
C ARG A 814 -15.24 41.19 14.60
N TYR A 815 -14.22 40.43 14.21
CA TYR A 815 -14.03 39.06 14.66
C TYR A 815 -12.98 39.04 15.78
N VAL A 816 -13.43 38.74 16.99
CA VAL A 816 -12.60 38.77 18.20
C VAL A 816 -11.94 37.43 18.40
N THR A 817 -10.61 37.43 18.26
CA THR A 817 -9.78 36.24 18.38
C THR A 817 -8.82 36.27 19.58
N ASP A 818 -8.82 37.34 20.40
CA ASP A 818 -7.93 37.47 21.57
C ASP A 818 -8.71 37.43 22.88
N VAL A 819 -8.08 36.89 23.93
CA VAL A 819 -8.63 36.87 25.29
C VAL A 819 -8.59 38.28 25.88
N ILE A 820 -9.73 38.79 26.34
CA ILE A 820 -9.74 39.96 27.23
C ILE A 820 -9.34 39.50 28.64
N PRO A 821 -8.49 40.23 29.40
CA PRO A 821 -7.81 39.74 30.61
C PRO A 821 -8.69 39.37 31.83
N THR A 822 -10.00 39.18 31.69
CA THR A 822 -10.94 39.08 32.82
C THR A 822 -11.22 37.66 33.32
N GLY A 823 -10.54 36.61 32.82
CA GLY A 823 -10.55 35.29 33.46
C GLY A 823 -11.81 34.44 33.25
N THR A 824 -12.76 34.89 32.42
CA THR A 824 -13.95 34.11 32.03
C THR A 824 -14.10 34.12 30.50
N ASN A 825 -14.37 32.96 29.89
CA ASN A 825 -14.67 32.78 28.45
C ASN A 825 -16.02 33.41 28.02
N THR A 826 -16.53 34.36 28.80
CA THR A 826 -17.79 35.05 28.63
C THR A 826 -17.53 36.55 28.80
N PHE A 827 -17.87 37.34 27.80
CA PHE A 827 -18.05 38.77 28.00
C PHE A 827 -19.42 38.97 28.64
N TYR A 828 -19.50 39.85 29.64
CA TYR A 828 -20.75 40.49 30.01
C TYR A 828 -20.77 41.83 29.31
N ASP A 829 -21.74 42.03 28.42
CA ASP A 829 -22.11 43.39 28.02
C ASP A 829 -22.61 44.10 29.28
N SER A 830 -22.07 45.28 29.60
CA SER A 830 -22.54 46.06 30.75
C SER A 830 -24.02 46.47 30.64
N ASN A 831 -24.66 46.27 29.48
CA ASN A 831 -26.04 46.62 29.18
C ASN A 831 -26.94 45.45 28.74
N SER A 832 -26.46 44.19 28.71
CA SER A 832 -27.32 43.03 28.43
C SER A 832 -26.81 41.75 29.11
N GLU A 833 -27.72 40.91 29.62
CA GLU A 833 -27.42 39.66 30.35
C GLU A 833 -26.82 38.53 29.48
N ASP A 834 -26.46 38.80 28.22
CA ASP A 834 -26.04 37.78 27.26
C ASP A 834 -24.53 37.49 27.30
N THR A 835 -24.19 36.20 27.27
CA THR A 835 -22.82 35.69 27.34
C THR A 835 -22.18 35.59 25.95
N VAL A 836 -21.14 36.38 25.69
CA VAL A 836 -20.36 36.31 24.44
C VAL A 836 -19.40 35.11 24.51
N THR A 837 -19.49 34.19 23.54
CA THR A 837 -18.56 33.05 23.40
C THR A 837 -17.35 33.43 22.55
N TRP A 838 -16.17 32.95 22.93
CA TRP A 838 -14.89 33.26 22.27
C TRP A 838 -14.26 32.00 21.65
N PRO A 839 -13.65 32.09 20.45
CA PRO A 839 -13.61 33.22 19.51
C PRO A 839 -14.99 33.51 18.88
N GLY A 840 -15.27 34.78 18.55
CA GLY A 840 -16.62 35.18 18.13
C GLY A 840 -16.76 36.60 17.56
N TRP A 841 -17.98 36.96 17.23
CA TRP A 841 -18.33 38.25 16.62
C TRP A 841 -18.66 39.32 17.66
N ASP A 842 -18.30 40.58 17.38
CA ASP A 842 -18.69 41.73 18.19
C ASP A 842 -18.95 42.97 17.32
N VAL A 843 -19.77 43.89 17.84
CA VAL A 843 -20.12 45.18 17.22
C VAL A 843 -19.48 46.31 17.99
N ILE A 844 -18.71 47.15 17.29
CA ILE A 844 -18.10 48.35 17.87
C ILE A 844 -18.61 49.61 17.18
N GLU A 845 -18.77 50.70 17.94
CA GLU A 845 -19.29 51.99 17.45
C GLU A 845 -18.21 53.07 17.38
N THR A 846 -17.03 52.82 17.96
CA THR A 846 -15.93 53.79 18.07
C THR A 846 -14.60 53.14 17.68
N GLY A 847 -13.65 53.95 17.19
CA GLY A 847 -12.30 53.46 16.85
C GLY A 847 -12.21 52.57 15.61
N LEU A 848 -13.18 52.64 14.69
CA LEU A 848 -13.32 51.74 13.53
C LEU A 848 -12.10 51.72 12.60
N GLU A 849 -11.44 52.87 12.43
CA GLU A 849 -10.25 53.02 11.57
C GLU A 849 -8.96 52.48 12.22
N TYR A 850 -8.96 52.30 13.54
CA TYR A 850 -7.78 51.91 14.32
C TYR A 850 -7.81 50.46 14.80
N ASP A 851 -8.96 49.78 14.71
CA ASP A 851 -9.08 48.37 15.07
C ASP A 851 -8.89 47.47 13.82
N PRO A 852 -7.72 46.82 13.65
CA PRO A 852 -7.45 45.96 12.49
C PRO A 852 -8.33 44.71 12.46
N LYS A 853 -9.09 44.42 13.53
CA LYS A 853 -10.00 43.28 13.62
C LYS A 853 -11.38 43.57 13.03
N VAL A 854 -11.66 44.82 12.65
CA VAL A 854 -12.89 45.20 11.95
C VAL A 854 -12.83 44.68 10.52
N ILE A 855 -13.74 43.74 10.22
CA ILE A 855 -13.85 43.08 8.92
C ILE A 855 -14.84 43.82 8.03
N MET A 856 -15.95 44.31 8.60
CA MET A 856 -16.96 45.07 7.87
C MET A 856 -17.29 46.38 8.58
N THR A 857 -17.55 47.42 7.80
CA THR A 857 -18.03 48.73 8.30
C THR A 857 -19.38 49.06 7.69
N PHE A 858 -20.26 49.55 8.54
CA PHE A 858 -21.67 49.85 8.27
C PHE A 858 -21.87 51.35 8.48
N TYR A 859 -22.33 52.08 7.47
CA TYR A 859 -22.67 53.50 7.60
C TYR A 859 -23.79 53.93 6.66
N TYR A 860 -24.49 55.00 7.02
CA TYR A 860 -25.53 55.60 6.19
C TYR A 860 -24.94 56.69 5.29
N ASP A 861 -25.15 56.59 3.98
CA ASP A 861 -24.77 57.62 3.02
C ASP A 861 -25.98 58.50 2.68
N ALA A 862 -25.98 59.72 3.24
CA ALA A 862 -27.06 60.69 3.07
C ALA A 862 -27.23 61.18 1.61
N ARG A 863 -26.25 60.98 0.71
CA ARG A 863 -26.37 61.40 -0.70
C ARG A 863 -27.11 60.38 -1.55
N SER A 864 -26.97 59.11 -1.22
CA SER A 864 -27.56 58.00 -1.97
C SER A 864 -28.83 57.46 -1.30
N GLU A 865 -29.17 57.97 -0.10
CA GLU A 865 -30.26 57.49 0.76
C GLU A 865 -30.18 55.99 1.07
N ASN A 866 -28.98 55.41 0.94
CA ASN A 866 -28.73 54.00 1.18
C ASN A 866 -27.80 53.79 2.37
N PHE A 867 -27.95 52.64 3.00
CA PHE A 867 -27.00 52.13 3.96
C PHE A 867 -25.92 51.33 3.20
N ILE A 868 -24.65 51.59 3.52
CA ILE A 868 -23.49 50.99 2.85
C ILE A 868 -22.82 49.99 3.79
N ILE A 869 -22.47 48.83 3.24
CA ILE A 869 -21.61 47.81 3.82
C ILE A 869 -20.28 47.86 3.08
N GLU A 870 -19.20 48.19 3.77
CA GLU A 870 -17.84 48.04 3.28
C GLU A 870 -17.23 46.77 3.87
N ASN A 871 -16.86 45.83 3.02
CA ASN A 871 -16.23 44.56 3.38
C ASN A 871 -14.77 44.58 2.92
N LYS A 872 -13.84 44.29 3.83
CA LYS A 872 -12.39 44.26 3.57
C LYS A 872 -11.89 42.93 3.01
#